data_AF-A0A954IFB7-F1
#
_entry.id   AF-A0A954IFB7-F1
#
_cell.length_a   1.000
_cell.length_b   1.000
_cell.length_c   1.000
_cell.angle_alpha   90.00
_cell.angle_beta   90.00
_cell.angle_gamma   90.00
#
_symmetry.space_group_name_H-M   'P 1'
#
loop_
_entity.id
_entity.type
_entity.pdbx_description
1 polymer ?
#
loop_
_entity_poly.entity_id
_entity_poly.type
_entity_poly.pdbx_seq_one_letter_code
_entity_poly.pdbx_strand_id
1 'polypeptide(L)'
;MGPVWSSSPIRRCVQTLCFLLFLYQFFWVCWPYNASPDTPSRNWLPLDVDVESGRVTLVRDAGAVPSAAEPELSVHSTVFVTDESTRTIFGRPSQAGPDRLPSSTELPPDHSEIQIAAHGPNGLVLDISHLTPEQQDELSVSSGPWSLNPRDPQGWPRHFADNLSDKETIAAESFLAIDPLVSLSTAVASRAWVWSLTCAGIILMICVVIPRGFCGYLCPLGTLIDLFDWLIGTRIVRFRVPSNGWWVHLRYWILLTVMTAAAGGILLSGYVSAIPVITRGLQFTLAPLQNGAANGWHQMPPLHAGHFLSIGLFLGTLSLGLLRPRFWCSYVCPSGAVFSVGNLFRISERKVESSCIHCNKCVEICPFDAIRPDFTTRTTDCTLCQSCGGVCPTHAIKFVGRWEVQGLKPENDPPVHETALGRRGFLSAAVGTSTSLATGTLVALTVPSPSVPSVREPVNSLPEEAVFPEPDVPVRPPGSVPEQQFLQMCIRCGECFKACPSDVLQPLDFRFGINGLWTPHVVADWSGCASSCNACGQVCPTGAIRALPLEVKRQTRMGLAIINPQTCLPIAGVDACQLCVDECTAAGYDAIEFIRIGTEADEHGMPIEGSGFLAPLMIPDKCVGCGLCQTRCYAINVVRRNVLSESAIVVHAGRDREDR
;
A
#
# COMPACT_ATOMS: atom_id res chain seq x y z
N MET A 1 27.45 2.12 -20.68
CA MET A 1 27.42 1.23 -19.50
C MET A 1 28.85 0.85 -19.13
N GLY A 2 29.40 1.44 -18.06
CA GLY A 2 30.84 1.42 -17.75
C GLY A 2 31.46 0.04 -17.41
N PRO A 3 32.69 0.01 -16.86
CA PRO A 3 33.52 -1.20 -16.67
C PRO A 3 32.86 -2.34 -15.87
N VAL A 4 31.82 -2.03 -15.10
CA VAL A 4 31.09 -3.02 -14.30
C VAL A 4 30.22 -3.95 -15.19
N TRP A 5 29.75 -3.48 -16.35
CA TRP A 5 28.93 -4.30 -17.26
C TRP A 5 29.74 -5.42 -17.92
N SER A 6 30.98 -5.13 -18.32
CA SER A 6 31.89 -6.15 -18.86
C SER A 6 32.39 -7.12 -17.78
N SER A 7 32.59 -6.65 -16.55
CA SER A 7 33.10 -7.49 -15.46
C SER A 7 32.06 -8.38 -14.75
N SER A 8 30.78 -8.01 -14.76
CA SER A 8 29.72 -8.74 -14.05
C SER A 8 28.35 -8.57 -14.73
N PRO A 9 28.16 -9.13 -15.95
CA PRO A 9 26.94 -8.92 -16.73
C PRO A 9 25.69 -9.49 -16.05
N ILE A 10 25.77 -10.71 -15.49
CA ILE A 10 24.64 -11.36 -14.80
C ILE A 10 24.10 -10.50 -13.67
N ARG A 11 24.98 -9.96 -12.81
CA ARG A 11 24.57 -9.05 -11.74
C ARG A 11 23.79 -7.85 -12.26
N ARG A 12 24.28 -7.23 -13.34
CA ARG A 12 23.65 -6.04 -13.91
C ARG A 12 22.32 -6.37 -14.56
N CYS A 13 22.19 -7.50 -15.24
CA CYS A 13 20.92 -7.98 -15.76
C CYS A 13 19.90 -8.18 -14.62
N VAL A 14 20.29 -8.85 -13.53
CA VAL A 14 19.40 -9.05 -12.36
C VAL A 14 19.01 -7.73 -11.72
N GLN A 15 19.96 -6.81 -11.45
CA GLN A 15 19.65 -5.48 -10.90
C GLN A 15 18.67 -4.70 -11.76
N THR A 16 18.89 -4.68 -13.08
CA THR A 16 18.03 -3.97 -14.02
C THR A 16 16.65 -4.60 -14.06
N LEU A 17 16.55 -5.93 -14.13
CA LEU A 17 15.28 -6.63 -14.11
C LEU A 17 14.48 -6.36 -12.82
N CYS A 18 15.12 -6.48 -11.65
CA CYS A 18 14.48 -6.19 -10.36
C CYS A 18 14.04 -4.72 -10.27
N PHE A 19 14.84 -3.78 -10.76
CA PHE A 19 14.46 -2.36 -10.75
C PHE A 19 13.30 -2.06 -11.71
N LEU A 20 13.31 -2.63 -12.92
CA LEU A 20 12.20 -2.51 -13.87
C LEU A 20 10.92 -3.15 -13.32
N LEU A 21 11.03 -4.30 -12.67
CA LEU A 21 9.90 -4.95 -12.01
C LEU A 21 9.33 -4.09 -10.87
N PHE A 22 10.20 -3.50 -10.05
CA PHE A 22 9.78 -2.55 -9.01
C PHE A 22 9.05 -1.34 -9.61
N LEU A 23 9.58 -0.76 -10.69
CA LEU A 23 8.91 0.35 -11.38
C LEU A 23 7.58 -0.09 -12.00
N TYR A 24 7.50 -1.30 -12.57
CA TYR A 24 6.27 -1.86 -13.09
C TYR A 24 5.21 -2.02 -11.98
N GLN A 25 5.58 -2.60 -10.84
CA GLN A 25 4.67 -2.72 -9.70
C GLN A 25 4.19 -1.35 -9.23
N PHE A 26 5.11 -0.40 -9.04
CA PHE A 26 4.78 0.93 -8.51
C PHE A 26 3.96 1.79 -9.50
N PHE A 27 4.36 1.83 -10.78
CA PHE A 27 3.76 2.73 -11.77
C PHE A 27 2.61 2.14 -12.58
N TRP A 28 2.49 0.81 -12.63
CA TRP A 28 1.46 0.12 -13.41
C TRP A 28 0.52 -0.73 -12.55
N VAL A 29 1.03 -1.61 -11.70
CA VAL A 29 0.17 -2.50 -10.89
C VAL A 29 -0.60 -1.69 -9.85
N CYS A 30 0.10 -0.89 -9.04
CA CYS A 30 -0.52 0.01 -8.06
C CYS A 30 -1.16 1.26 -8.70
N TRP A 31 -1.41 1.27 -10.02
CA TRP A 31 -1.99 2.42 -10.73
C TRP A 31 -3.48 2.23 -10.98
N PRO A 32 -4.38 2.84 -10.20
CA PRO A 32 -5.79 2.48 -10.24
C PRO A 32 -6.61 3.27 -11.27
N TYR A 33 -6.08 4.36 -11.84
CA TYR A 33 -6.89 5.36 -12.55
C TYR A 33 -7.35 4.99 -13.96
N ASN A 34 -6.94 3.83 -14.47
CA ASN A 34 -7.51 3.27 -15.69
C ASN A 34 -8.67 2.30 -15.39
N ALA A 35 -9.05 2.11 -14.12
CA ALA A 35 -10.22 1.33 -13.77
C ALA A 35 -11.48 2.09 -14.15
N SER A 36 -12.31 1.46 -14.98
CA SER A 36 -13.65 1.94 -15.31
C SER A 36 -14.67 0.89 -14.88
N PRO A 37 -15.90 1.30 -14.53
CA PRO A 37 -17.01 0.37 -14.41
C PRO A 37 -17.15 -0.47 -15.68
N ASP A 38 -17.54 -1.74 -15.53
CA ASP A 38 -17.82 -2.61 -16.67
C ASP A 38 -18.94 -2.00 -17.51
N THR A 39 -18.72 -1.84 -18.81
CA THR A 39 -19.75 -1.38 -19.73
C THR A 39 -20.46 -2.59 -20.33
N PRO A 40 -21.80 -2.64 -20.34
CA PRO A 40 -22.54 -3.70 -21.03
C PRO A 40 -22.28 -3.70 -22.53
N SER A 41 -22.33 -4.89 -23.15
CA SER A 41 -22.55 -4.99 -24.59
C SER A 41 -24.04 -4.84 -24.88
N ARG A 42 -24.42 -3.80 -25.62
CA ARG A 42 -25.83 -3.41 -25.83
C ARG A 42 -26.33 -3.78 -27.23
N ASN A 43 -27.63 -3.60 -27.45
CA ASN A 43 -28.30 -3.71 -28.75
C ASN A 43 -28.31 -5.14 -29.33
N TRP A 44 -28.50 -6.15 -28.47
CA TRP A 44 -28.74 -7.52 -28.90
C TRP A 44 -30.24 -7.78 -29.02
N LEU A 45 -30.68 -8.34 -30.15
CA LEU A 45 -32.09 -8.68 -30.40
C LEU A 45 -32.24 -10.20 -30.40
N PRO A 46 -33.21 -10.76 -29.64
CA PRO A 46 -33.53 -12.19 -29.71
C PRO A 46 -34.15 -12.51 -31.08
N LEU A 47 -33.48 -13.35 -31.86
CA LEU A 47 -33.96 -13.84 -33.16
C LEU A 47 -34.81 -15.09 -33.00
N ASP A 48 -34.35 -16.01 -32.15
CA ASP A 48 -35.01 -17.29 -31.90
C ASP A 48 -34.73 -17.75 -30.46
N VAL A 49 -35.79 -18.12 -29.74
CA VAL A 49 -35.73 -18.64 -28.36
C VAL A 49 -36.28 -20.06 -28.42
N ASP A 50 -35.39 -21.04 -28.55
CA ASP A 50 -35.76 -22.45 -28.60
C ASP A 50 -35.73 -23.02 -27.18
N VAL A 51 -36.91 -23.08 -26.58
CA VAL A 51 -37.12 -23.59 -25.22
C VAL A 51 -36.87 -25.11 -25.16
N GLU A 52 -37.11 -25.85 -26.24
CA GLU A 52 -36.89 -27.30 -26.28
C GLU A 52 -35.40 -27.67 -26.34
N SER A 53 -34.61 -26.92 -27.11
CA SER A 53 -33.15 -27.11 -27.16
C SER A 53 -32.37 -26.34 -26.09
N GLY A 54 -33.05 -25.46 -25.35
CA GLY A 54 -32.45 -24.63 -24.31
C GLY A 54 -31.47 -23.60 -24.86
N ARG A 55 -31.73 -23.05 -26.06
CA ARG A 55 -30.83 -22.11 -26.74
C ARG A 55 -31.53 -20.84 -27.18
N VAL A 56 -30.84 -19.71 -27.02
CA VAL A 56 -31.29 -18.42 -27.54
C VAL A 56 -30.30 -17.89 -28.55
N THR A 57 -30.78 -17.57 -29.75
CA THR A 57 -29.97 -16.93 -30.80
C THR A 57 -30.22 -15.43 -30.78
N LEU A 58 -29.16 -14.67 -30.57
CA LEU A 58 -29.14 -13.21 -30.58
C LEU A 58 -28.48 -12.69 -31.85
N VAL A 59 -28.97 -11.58 -32.37
CA VAL A 59 -28.37 -10.82 -33.46
C VAL A 59 -28.14 -9.39 -33.01
N ARG A 60 -26.99 -8.82 -33.36
CA ARG A 60 -26.69 -7.41 -33.04
C ARG A 60 -27.39 -6.50 -34.03
N ASP A 61 -28.05 -5.45 -33.54
CA ASP A 61 -28.69 -4.45 -34.41
C ASP A 61 -27.67 -3.79 -35.34
N ALA A 62 -27.92 -3.85 -36.65
CA ALA A 62 -27.02 -3.37 -37.69
C ALA A 62 -26.79 -1.85 -37.68
N GLY A 63 -27.65 -1.09 -36.98
CA GLY A 63 -27.51 0.36 -36.79
C GLY A 63 -26.56 0.77 -35.65
N ALA A 64 -26.16 -0.16 -34.78
CA ALA A 64 -25.37 0.13 -33.59
C ALA A 64 -23.87 -0.09 -33.85
N VAL A 65 -23.09 0.99 -33.81
CA VAL A 65 -21.62 0.89 -33.84
C VAL A 65 -21.13 0.38 -32.48
N PRO A 66 -20.32 -0.70 -32.42
CA PRO A 66 -19.76 -1.17 -31.16
C PRO A 66 -18.96 -0.05 -30.49
N SER A 67 -19.20 0.18 -29.20
CA SER A 67 -18.31 1.05 -28.44
C SER A 67 -16.95 0.37 -28.30
N ALA A 68 -15.86 1.13 -28.44
CA ALA A 68 -14.50 0.61 -28.25
C ALA A 68 -14.23 0.05 -26.83
N ALA A 69 -15.15 0.29 -25.88
CA ALA A 69 -15.09 -0.19 -24.51
C ALA A 69 -15.96 -1.43 -24.24
N GLU A 70 -16.67 -1.98 -25.23
CA GLU A 70 -17.50 -3.18 -25.02
C GLU A 70 -16.66 -4.39 -24.57
N PRO A 71 -17.24 -5.27 -23.72
CA PRO A 71 -16.57 -6.44 -23.20
C PRO A 71 -16.32 -7.45 -24.33
N GLU A 72 -15.17 -8.11 -24.30
CA GLU A 72 -14.86 -9.17 -25.25
C GLU A 72 -15.66 -10.43 -24.87
N LEU A 73 -16.71 -10.72 -25.64
CA LEU A 73 -17.59 -11.86 -25.41
C LEU A 73 -16.94 -13.11 -26.03
N SER A 74 -16.44 -14.01 -25.18
CA SER A 74 -15.86 -15.29 -25.61
C SER A 74 -16.82 -16.44 -25.41
N VAL A 75 -16.71 -17.48 -26.23
CA VAL A 75 -17.42 -18.75 -26.01
C VAL A 75 -17.04 -19.30 -24.62
N HIS A 76 -18.02 -19.85 -23.90
CA HIS A 76 -17.93 -20.29 -22.49
C HIS A 76 -17.82 -19.21 -21.42
N SER A 77 -17.86 -17.91 -21.76
CA SER A 77 -18.05 -16.87 -20.75
C SER A 77 -19.49 -16.85 -20.23
N THR A 78 -19.70 -16.46 -18.97
CA THR A 78 -21.02 -16.23 -18.39
C THR A 78 -21.39 -14.76 -18.48
N VAL A 79 -22.66 -14.48 -18.75
CA VAL A 79 -23.21 -13.12 -18.84
C VAL A 79 -24.57 -13.03 -18.15
N PHE A 80 -24.87 -11.85 -17.63
CA PHE A 80 -26.20 -11.47 -17.17
C PHE A 80 -26.92 -10.75 -18.30
N VAL A 81 -28.10 -11.26 -18.64
CA VAL A 81 -28.92 -10.70 -19.71
C VAL A 81 -29.95 -9.77 -19.09
N THR A 82 -29.98 -8.53 -19.57
CA THR A 82 -30.93 -7.52 -19.11
C THR A 82 -31.71 -6.97 -20.29
N ASP A 83 -33.03 -7.01 -20.21
CA ASP A 83 -33.91 -6.32 -21.14
C ASP A 83 -33.85 -4.82 -20.85
N GLU A 84 -33.37 -4.04 -21.81
CA GLU A 84 -33.24 -2.58 -21.63
C GLU A 84 -34.60 -1.87 -21.60
N SER A 85 -35.63 -2.45 -22.21
CA SER A 85 -36.97 -1.85 -22.31
C SER A 85 -37.73 -1.91 -20.98
N THR A 86 -37.63 -3.05 -20.31
CA THR A 86 -38.29 -3.32 -19.02
C THR A 86 -37.36 -3.14 -17.83
N ARG A 87 -36.04 -3.04 -18.07
CA ARG A 87 -34.97 -3.10 -17.06
C ARG A 87 -35.00 -4.38 -16.22
N THR A 88 -35.59 -5.44 -16.76
CA THR A 88 -35.66 -6.75 -16.12
C THR A 88 -34.37 -7.51 -16.36
N ILE A 89 -33.80 -8.08 -15.31
CA ILE A 89 -32.67 -8.99 -15.39
C ILE A 89 -33.23 -10.41 -15.43
N PHE A 90 -33.00 -11.12 -16.53
CA PHE A 90 -33.52 -12.47 -16.69
C PHE A 90 -32.87 -13.43 -15.68
N GLY A 91 -33.64 -14.42 -15.23
CA GLY A 91 -33.17 -15.41 -14.26
C GLY A 91 -33.22 -14.94 -12.80
N ARG A 92 -33.78 -13.76 -12.51
CA ARG A 92 -34.02 -13.27 -11.13
C ARG A 92 -35.53 -13.10 -10.90
N PRO A 93 -36.10 -13.58 -9.78
CA PRO A 93 -37.51 -13.30 -9.47
C PRO A 93 -37.74 -11.79 -9.34
N SER A 94 -38.85 -11.29 -9.87
CA SER A 94 -39.23 -9.87 -9.76
C SER A 94 -39.32 -9.47 -8.30
N GLN A 95 -38.38 -8.66 -7.80
CA GLN A 95 -38.47 -8.14 -6.44
C GLN A 95 -39.63 -7.13 -6.36
N ALA A 96 -40.54 -7.39 -5.42
CA ALA A 96 -41.64 -6.49 -5.10
C ALA A 96 -41.12 -5.22 -4.40
N GLY A 97 -41.31 -4.06 -5.04
CA GLY A 97 -41.30 -2.73 -4.41
C GLY A 97 -39.91 -2.13 -4.09
N PRO A 98 -39.82 -0.78 -4.04
CA PRO A 98 -38.55 -0.06 -3.84
C PRO A 98 -37.94 -0.12 -2.42
N ASP A 99 -38.55 -0.85 -1.47
CA ASP A 99 -38.23 -0.70 -0.02
C ASP A 99 -37.42 -1.84 0.61
N ARG A 100 -36.82 -2.76 -0.16
CA ARG A 100 -35.89 -3.76 0.39
C ARG A 100 -34.72 -4.04 -0.54
N LEU A 101 -33.55 -3.49 -0.23
CA LEU A 101 -32.30 -4.09 -0.72
C LEU A 101 -32.19 -5.51 -0.13
N PRO A 102 -31.89 -6.54 -0.94
CA PRO A 102 -31.65 -7.87 -0.42
C PRO A 102 -30.41 -7.87 0.46
N SER A 103 -30.53 -8.43 1.66
CA SER A 103 -29.37 -8.81 2.45
C SER A 103 -28.53 -9.79 1.63
N SER A 104 -27.20 -9.64 1.65
CA SER A 104 -26.25 -10.47 0.89
C SER A 104 -26.25 -11.97 1.28
N THR A 105 -27.18 -12.39 2.13
CA THR A 105 -27.35 -13.74 2.66
C THR A 105 -28.51 -14.52 2.02
N GLU A 106 -29.31 -13.90 1.14
CA GLU A 106 -30.49 -14.53 0.51
C GLU A 106 -30.45 -14.55 -1.03
N LEU A 107 -29.28 -14.48 -1.65
CA LEU A 107 -29.14 -14.82 -3.07
C LEU A 107 -28.61 -16.26 -3.18
N PRO A 108 -29.43 -17.23 -3.63
CA PRO A 108 -28.88 -18.49 -4.10
C PRO A 108 -27.92 -18.18 -5.26
N PRO A 109 -26.67 -18.65 -5.20
CA PRO A 109 -25.79 -18.59 -6.36
C PRO A 109 -26.34 -19.54 -7.43
N ASP A 110 -26.04 -19.27 -8.70
CA ASP A 110 -26.09 -20.22 -9.84
C ASP A 110 -27.29 -20.21 -10.83
N HIS A 111 -28.36 -19.41 -10.68
CA HIS A 111 -29.52 -19.48 -11.61
C HIS A 111 -29.82 -18.24 -12.48
N SER A 112 -28.96 -17.21 -12.48
CA SER A 112 -29.17 -15.99 -13.31
C SER A 112 -28.07 -15.72 -14.34
N GLU A 113 -26.95 -16.44 -14.24
CA GLU A 113 -25.87 -16.36 -15.22
C GLU A 113 -26.20 -17.22 -16.44
N ILE A 114 -26.00 -16.71 -17.65
CA ILE A 114 -26.27 -17.41 -18.89
C ILE A 114 -24.95 -17.62 -19.64
N GLN A 115 -24.66 -18.83 -20.08
CA GLN A 115 -23.41 -19.15 -20.78
C GLN A 115 -23.49 -18.86 -22.28
N ILE A 116 -22.40 -18.35 -22.84
CA ILE A 116 -22.27 -18.15 -24.29
C ILE A 116 -21.85 -19.47 -24.95
N ALA A 117 -22.79 -20.10 -25.66
CA ALA A 117 -22.59 -21.39 -26.34
C ALA A 117 -21.87 -21.26 -27.69
N ALA A 118 -22.10 -20.18 -28.44
CA ALA A 118 -21.42 -19.91 -29.69
C ALA A 118 -21.35 -18.40 -29.99
N HIS A 119 -20.27 -17.97 -30.65
CA HIS A 119 -20.06 -16.58 -31.04
C HIS A 119 -19.67 -16.51 -32.53
N GLY A 120 -20.51 -15.84 -33.32
CA GLY A 120 -20.29 -15.53 -34.73
C GLY A 120 -20.17 -14.02 -34.97
N PRO A 121 -19.80 -13.57 -36.18
CA PRO A 121 -19.48 -12.16 -36.45
C PRO A 121 -20.62 -11.17 -36.16
N ASN A 122 -21.88 -11.59 -36.31
CA ASN A 122 -23.08 -10.75 -36.09
C ASN A 122 -24.13 -11.43 -35.18
N GLY A 123 -23.81 -12.57 -34.57
CA GLY A 123 -24.78 -13.35 -33.83
C GLY A 123 -24.15 -14.17 -32.72
N LEU A 124 -24.91 -14.37 -31.65
CA LEU A 124 -24.45 -14.99 -30.41
C LEU A 124 -25.50 -16.00 -29.95
N VAL A 125 -25.06 -17.20 -29.54
CA VAL A 125 -25.97 -18.22 -29.02
C VAL A 125 -25.73 -18.36 -27.52
N LEU A 126 -26.80 -18.24 -26.74
CA LEU A 126 -26.82 -18.42 -25.29
C LEU A 126 -27.40 -19.79 -24.93
N ASP A 127 -26.84 -20.44 -23.90
CA ASP A 127 -27.37 -21.67 -23.29
C ASP A 127 -28.22 -21.30 -22.06
N ILE A 128 -29.51 -21.62 -22.14
CA ILE A 128 -30.51 -21.35 -21.08
C ILE A 128 -31.05 -22.64 -20.46
N SER A 129 -30.46 -23.80 -20.78
CA SER A 129 -30.94 -25.12 -20.34
C SER A 129 -30.97 -25.32 -18.83
N HIS A 130 -30.17 -24.55 -18.08
CA HIS A 130 -30.10 -24.57 -16.62
C HIS A 130 -31.10 -23.62 -15.93
N LEU A 131 -31.83 -22.78 -16.68
CA LEU A 131 -32.88 -21.90 -16.16
C LEU A 131 -34.18 -22.66 -15.89
N THR A 132 -35.01 -22.15 -14.98
CA THR A 132 -36.34 -22.75 -14.73
C THR A 132 -37.30 -22.50 -15.90
N PRO A 133 -38.34 -23.32 -16.11
CA PRO A 133 -39.31 -23.10 -17.18
C PRO A 133 -39.96 -21.71 -17.16
N GLU A 134 -40.24 -21.17 -15.97
CA GLU A 134 -40.80 -19.81 -15.80
C GLU A 134 -39.83 -18.72 -16.30
N GLN A 135 -38.53 -18.89 -16.06
CA GLN A 135 -37.49 -17.96 -16.52
C GLN A 135 -37.26 -18.06 -18.03
N GLN A 136 -37.35 -19.27 -18.59
CA GLN A 136 -37.27 -19.50 -20.03
C GLN A 136 -38.47 -18.88 -20.76
N ASP A 137 -39.67 -18.99 -20.17
CA ASP A 137 -40.88 -18.34 -20.69
C ASP A 137 -40.73 -16.81 -20.66
N GLU A 138 -40.18 -16.23 -19.59
CA GLU A 138 -39.92 -14.79 -19.48
C GLU A 138 -38.97 -14.28 -20.59
N LEU A 139 -37.91 -15.04 -20.88
CA LEU A 139 -36.99 -14.77 -22.01
C LEU A 139 -37.70 -14.87 -23.37
N SER A 140 -38.65 -15.77 -23.54
CA SER A 140 -39.38 -15.98 -24.80
C SER A 140 -40.36 -14.84 -25.14
N VAL A 141 -40.88 -14.14 -24.12
CA VAL A 141 -41.85 -13.04 -24.28
C VAL A 141 -41.15 -11.69 -24.53
N SER A 142 -39.90 -11.52 -24.10
CA SER A 142 -39.15 -10.28 -24.31
C SER A 142 -38.68 -10.13 -25.76
N SER A 143 -38.99 -8.98 -26.35
CA SER A 143 -38.54 -8.60 -27.70
C SER A 143 -37.23 -7.80 -27.73
N GLY A 144 -36.65 -7.51 -26.56
CA GLY A 144 -35.44 -6.70 -26.41
C GLY A 144 -35.63 -5.20 -26.69
N PRO A 145 -34.53 -4.43 -26.86
CA PRO A 145 -33.14 -4.89 -26.96
C PRO A 145 -32.58 -5.38 -25.62
N TRP A 146 -31.74 -6.40 -25.69
CA TRP A 146 -31.01 -6.96 -24.57
C TRP A 146 -29.61 -6.37 -24.47
N SER A 147 -29.15 -6.23 -23.23
CA SER A 147 -27.76 -5.96 -22.89
C SER A 147 -27.16 -7.17 -22.20
N LEU A 148 -25.94 -7.50 -22.61
CA LEU A 148 -25.13 -8.57 -22.03
C LEU A 148 -24.12 -7.92 -21.10
N ASN A 149 -24.23 -8.22 -19.82
CA ASN A 149 -23.34 -7.72 -18.79
C ASN A 149 -22.42 -8.85 -18.34
N PRO A 150 -21.09 -8.67 -18.29
CA PRO A 150 -20.19 -9.70 -17.79
C PRO A 150 -20.35 -9.95 -16.27
N ARG A 151 -21.10 -9.09 -15.57
CA ARG A 151 -21.34 -9.15 -14.13
C ARG A 151 -22.77 -8.70 -13.78
N ASP A 152 -23.22 -9.01 -12.56
CA ASP A 152 -24.55 -8.62 -12.07
C ASP A 152 -24.71 -7.09 -12.14
N PRO A 153 -25.63 -6.56 -12.98
CA PRO A 153 -25.89 -5.13 -13.13
C PRO A 153 -26.40 -4.45 -11.85
N GLN A 154 -27.00 -5.21 -10.93
CA GLN A 154 -27.48 -4.73 -9.63
C GLN A 154 -26.51 -5.05 -8.49
N GLY A 155 -25.41 -5.76 -8.77
CA GLY A 155 -24.36 -6.00 -7.79
C GLY A 155 -23.64 -4.71 -7.42
N TRP A 156 -23.10 -4.64 -6.20
CA TRP A 156 -22.26 -3.50 -5.82
C TRP A 156 -21.03 -3.41 -6.74
N PRO A 157 -20.62 -2.19 -7.16
CA PRO A 157 -19.49 -2.04 -8.08
C PRO A 157 -18.19 -2.62 -7.52
N ARG A 158 -17.34 -3.18 -8.39
CA ARG A 158 -16.06 -3.83 -8.02
C ARG A 158 -14.84 -3.40 -8.83
N HIS A 159 -15.04 -2.52 -9.83
CA HIS A 159 -14.04 -2.16 -10.84
C HIS A 159 -12.63 -1.84 -10.33
N PHE A 160 -12.47 -1.16 -9.19
CA PHE A 160 -11.14 -0.87 -8.64
C PHE A 160 -10.47 -2.11 -8.03
N ALA A 161 -11.21 -2.96 -7.33
CA ALA A 161 -10.69 -4.20 -6.78
C ALA A 161 -10.24 -5.16 -7.89
N ASP A 162 -11.08 -5.32 -8.92
CA ASP A 162 -10.77 -6.21 -10.03
C ASP A 162 -9.60 -5.67 -10.87
N ASN A 163 -9.56 -4.36 -11.13
CA ASN A 163 -8.45 -3.75 -11.87
C ASN A 163 -7.08 -3.97 -11.21
N LEU A 164 -7.01 -3.96 -9.88
CA LEU A 164 -5.77 -4.32 -9.17
C LEU A 164 -5.47 -5.82 -9.36
N SER A 165 -6.46 -6.68 -9.10
CA SER A 165 -6.33 -8.14 -9.23
C SER A 165 -5.89 -8.56 -10.63
N ASP A 166 -6.40 -7.93 -11.68
CA ASP A 166 -6.11 -8.25 -13.07
C ASP A 166 -4.67 -7.88 -13.47
N LYS A 167 -4.11 -6.84 -12.84
CA LYS A 167 -2.73 -6.40 -13.10
C LYS A 167 -1.71 -7.11 -12.21
N GLU A 168 -2.16 -7.64 -11.08
CA GLU A 168 -1.31 -8.21 -10.06
C GLU A 168 -0.80 -9.60 -10.48
N THR A 169 0.28 -9.60 -11.26
CA THR A 169 1.02 -10.84 -11.59
C THR A 169 1.95 -11.28 -10.45
N ILE A 170 2.46 -10.30 -9.69
CA ILE A 170 3.30 -10.48 -8.50
C ILE A 170 2.75 -9.51 -7.47
N ALA A 171 2.60 -9.98 -6.23
CA ALA A 171 2.07 -9.20 -5.12
C ALA A 171 2.76 -7.82 -5.03
N ALA A 172 1.98 -6.74 -5.05
CA ALA A 172 2.48 -5.37 -5.13
C ALA A 172 3.47 -5.00 -4.00
N GLU A 173 3.33 -5.62 -2.84
CA GLU A 173 4.15 -5.41 -1.65
C GLU A 173 5.41 -6.28 -1.58
N SER A 174 5.68 -7.11 -2.60
CA SER A 174 6.78 -8.09 -2.63
C SER A 174 8.15 -7.50 -2.28
N PHE A 175 8.52 -6.34 -2.84
CA PHE A 175 9.82 -5.72 -2.53
C PHE A 175 9.93 -5.24 -1.08
N LEU A 176 8.82 -4.84 -0.47
CA LEU A 176 8.77 -4.43 0.93
C LEU A 176 8.81 -5.64 1.86
N ALA A 177 8.10 -6.72 1.50
CA ALA A 177 8.06 -7.97 2.28
C ALA A 177 9.43 -8.66 2.38
N ILE A 178 10.31 -8.45 1.40
CA ILE A 178 11.65 -9.06 1.37
C ILE A 178 12.68 -8.26 2.21
N ASP A 179 12.38 -7.03 2.67
CA ASP A 179 13.31 -6.24 3.49
C ASP A 179 13.37 -6.77 4.95
N PRO A 180 14.45 -7.45 5.38
CA PRO A 180 14.47 -8.11 6.68
C PRO A 180 14.45 -7.15 7.85
N LEU A 181 14.95 -5.92 7.67
CA LEU A 181 14.89 -4.92 8.74
C LEU A 181 13.44 -4.56 9.04
N VAL A 182 12.64 -4.39 7.99
CA VAL A 182 11.23 -4.04 8.10
C VAL A 182 10.49 -5.16 8.82
N SER A 183 10.60 -6.40 8.37
CA SER A 183 9.90 -7.53 8.98
C SER A 183 10.34 -7.78 10.43
N LEU A 184 11.65 -7.72 10.71
CA LEU A 184 12.18 -7.95 12.06
C LEU A 184 11.78 -6.83 13.03
N SER A 185 11.94 -5.56 12.65
CA SER A 185 11.54 -4.43 13.50
C SER A 185 10.04 -4.41 13.77
N THR A 186 9.23 -4.75 12.76
CA THR A 186 7.77 -4.81 12.88
C THR A 186 7.36 -5.91 13.86
N ALA A 187 7.89 -7.12 13.71
CA ALA A 187 7.59 -8.24 14.61
C ALA A 187 8.00 -7.96 16.06
N VAL A 188 9.14 -7.29 16.27
CA VAL A 188 9.60 -6.87 17.60
C VAL A 188 8.69 -5.78 18.18
N ALA A 189 8.29 -4.79 17.38
CA ALA A 189 7.48 -3.66 17.84
C ALA A 189 6.03 -4.06 18.16
N SER A 190 5.41 -4.85 17.29
CA SER A 190 4.03 -5.32 17.47
C SER A 190 3.91 -6.51 18.42
N ARG A 191 5.04 -7.15 18.77
CA ARG A 191 5.10 -8.41 19.53
C ARG A 191 4.23 -9.50 18.91
N ALA A 192 4.10 -9.49 17.59
CA ALA A 192 3.24 -10.40 16.83
C ALA A 192 3.99 -11.00 15.65
N TRP A 193 3.53 -12.18 15.23
CA TRP A 193 4.00 -12.79 13.99
C TRP A 193 3.42 -12.04 12.79
N VAL A 194 4.30 -11.57 11.91
CA VAL A 194 3.91 -10.90 10.66
C VAL A 194 4.31 -11.79 9.49
N TRP A 195 3.44 -11.94 8.49
CA TRP A 195 3.69 -12.78 7.31
C TRP A 195 5.03 -12.46 6.61
N SER A 196 5.39 -11.18 6.49
CA SER A 196 6.66 -10.73 5.89
C SER A 196 7.91 -11.21 6.63
N LEU A 197 7.80 -11.71 7.87
CA LEU A 197 8.91 -12.33 8.60
C LEU A 197 9.36 -13.64 7.95
N THR A 198 8.43 -14.41 7.37
CA THR A 198 8.76 -15.64 6.63
C THR A 198 9.60 -15.32 5.40
N CYS A 199 9.20 -14.30 4.62
CA CYS A 199 9.96 -13.82 3.47
C CYS A 199 11.36 -13.34 3.87
N ALA A 200 11.47 -12.59 4.96
CA ALA A 200 12.73 -12.14 5.53
C ALA A 200 13.64 -13.33 5.95
N GLY A 201 13.08 -14.37 6.55
CA GLY A 201 13.82 -15.59 6.90
C GLY A 201 14.39 -16.29 5.68
N ILE A 202 13.58 -16.47 4.62
CA ILE A 202 14.00 -17.10 3.36
C ILE A 202 15.14 -16.32 2.71
N ILE A 203 15.03 -15.00 2.59
CA ILE A 203 16.10 -14.19 1.95
C ILE A 203 17.39 -14.20 2.78
N LEU A 204 17.30 -14.20 4.12
CA LEU A 204 18.48 -14.31 4.97
C LEU A 204 19.15 -15.69 4.84
N MET A 205 18.36 -16.76 4.70
CA MET A 205 18.89 -18.10 4.40
C MET A 205 19.59 -18.15 3.05
N ILE A 206 19.02 -17.55 1.99
CA ILE A 206 19.69 -17.43 0.68
C ILE A 206 21.00 -16.63 0.81
N CYS A 207 21.01 -15.59 1.65
CA CYS A 207 22.20 -14.78 1.90
C CYS A 207 23.32 -15.54 2.65
N VAL A 208 23.09 -16.74 3.17
CA VAL A 208 24.17 -17.61 3.68
C VAL A 208 25.07 -18.09 2.53
N VAL A 209 24.48 -18.33 1.35
CA VAL A 209 25.20 -18.73 0.13
C VAL A 209 25.74 -17.51 -0.61
N ILE A 210 24.90 -16.48 -0.80
CA ILE A 210 25.27 -15.24 -1.51
C ILE A 210 25.26 -14.08 -0.49
N PRO A 211 26.34 -13.89 0.29
CA PRO A 211 26.39 -12.91 1.35
C PRO A 211 26.08 -11.50 0.87
N ARG A 212 25.13 -10.84 1.54
CA ARG A 212 24.67 -9.47 1.25
C ARG A 212 24.29 -9.28 -0.23
N GLY A 213 23.85 -10.36 -0.88
CA GLY A 213 23.42 -10.37 -2.28
C GLY A 213 22.23 -9.45 -2.54
N PHE A 214 21.33 -9.29 -1.57
CA PHE A 214 20.17 -8.39 -1.71
C PHE A 214 20.58 -6.95 -2.12
N CYS A 215 21.54 -6.34 -1.42
CA CYS A 215 22.02 -4.98 -1.72
C CYS A 215 22.78 -4.88 -3.06
N GLY A 216 23.31 -6.00 -3.56
CA GLY A 216 24.07 -6.08 -4.80
C GLY A 216 23.21 -6.37 -6.03
N TYR A 217 22.11 -7.11 -5.86
CA TYR A 217 21.32 -7.72 -6.94
C TYR A 217 19.84 -7.30 -6.92
N LEU A 218 19.17 -7.24 -5.76
CA LEU A 218 17.71 -7.11 -5.68
C LEU A 218 17.23 -5.70 -5.30
N CYS A 219 17.99 -4.96 -4.48
CA CYS A 219 17.52 -3.72 -3.87
C CYS A 219 17.31 -2.60 -4.92
N PRO A 220 16.06 -2.11 -5.14
CA PRO A 220 15.77 -1.07 -6.12
C PRO A 220 16.43 0.27 -5.76
N LEU A 221 16.50 0.63 -4.47
CA LEU A 221 17.24 1.82 -4.03
C LEU A 221 18.73 1.74 -4.38
N GLY A 222 19.34 0.55 -4.24
CA GLY A 222 20.75 0.35 -4.62
C GLY A 222 21.00 0.55 -6.12
N THR A 223 20.07 0.09 -6.96
CA THR A 223 20.12 0.31 -8.42
C THR A 223 19.89 1.77 -8.77
N LEU A 224 18.97 2.45 -8.08
CA LEU A 224 18.74 3.88 -8.28
C LEU A 224 19.96 4.73 -7.88
N ILE A 225 20.63 4.39 -6.78
CA ILE A 225 21.88 5.06 -6.35
C ILE A 225 22.99 4.83 -7.39
N ASP A 226 23.13 3.61 -7.93
CA ASP A 226 24.10 3.37 -9.01
C ASP A 226 23.82 4.22 -10.25
N LEU A 227 22.54 4.36 -10.62
CA LEU A 227 22.11 5.19 -11.74
C LEU A 227 22.44 6.66 -11.48
N PHE A 228 22.17 7.15 -10.27
CA PHE A 228 22.54 8.50 -9.84
C PHE A 228 24.06 8.71 -9.83
N ASP A 229 24.84 7.78 -9.30
CA ASP A 229 26.30 7.84 -9.25
C ASP A 229 26.92 7.84 -10.65
N TRP A 230 26.33 7.09 -11.59
CA TRP A 230 26.74 7.09 -12.98
C TRP A 230 26.37 8.40 -13.68
N LEU A 231 25.15 8.90 -13.48
CA LEU A 231 24.64 10.10 -14.14
C LEU A 231 25.28 11.38 -13.60
N ILE A 232 25.40 11.53 -12.28
CA ILE A 232 25.87 12.78 -11.68
C ILE A 232 27.30 12.63 -11.18
N GLY A 233 27.59 11.53 -10.47
CA GLY A 233 28.88 11.33 -9.81
C GLY A 233 30.09 11.17 -10.74
N THR A 234 29.91 10.91 -12.03
CA THR A 234 31.00 10.93 -13.03
C THR A 234 31.31 12.33 -13.55
N ARG A 235 30.40 13.29 -13.37
CA ARG A 235 30.47 14.65 -13.91
C ARG A 235 30.98 15.69 -12.91
N ILE A 236 31.22 15.29 -11.67
CA ILE A 236 31.60 16.19 -10.55
C ILE A 236 32.75 15.62 -9.74
N VAL A 237 33.50 16.53 -9.10
CA VAL A 237 34.55 16.16 -8.15
C VAL A 237 33.89 15.74 -6.83
N ARG A 238 34.06 14.48 -6.44
CA ARG A 238 33.52 13.95 -5.19
C ARG A 238 34.29 14.46 -3.97
N PHE A 239 33.57 14.69 -2.87
CA PHE A 239 34.17 15.02 -1.57
C PHE A 239 34.75 13.75 -0.95
N ARG A 240 36.07 13.52 -1.10
CA ARG A 240 36.71 12.29 -0.61
C ARG A 240 36.78 12.25 0.92
N VAL A 241 35.86 11.52 1.53
CA VAL A 241 35.89 11.19 2.96
C VAL A 241 36.88 10.03 3.21
N PRO A 242 37.72 10.09 4.27
CA PRO A 242 38.64 9.01 4.63
C PRO A 242 37.92 7.73 5.05
N SER A 243 38.51 6.56 4.77
CA SER A 243 37.91 5.24 4.97
C SER A 243 37.93 4.72 6.42
N ASN A 244 38.54 5.46 7.35
CA ASN A 244 38.92 4.98 8.68
C ASN A 244 38.29 5.79 9.84
N GLY A 245 37.13 6.43 9.62
CA GLY A 245 36.46 7.26 10.64
C GLY A 245 35.37 6.53 11.43
N TRP A 246 34.83 7.19 12.46
CA TRP A 246 33.72 6.67 13.28
C TRP A 246 32.45 6.35 12.45
N TRP A 247 32.25 7.07 11.35
CA TRP A 247 31.15 6.89 10.39
C TRP A 247 31.09 5.48 9.77
N VAL A 248 32.20 4.74 9.78
CA VAL A 248 32.24 3.35 9.26
C VAL A 248 31.27 2.44 10.02
N HIS A 249 31.02 2.74 11.30
CA HIS A 249 30.10 2.00 12.15
C HIS A 249 28.71 2.61 12.26
N LEU A 250 28.44 3.74 11.59
CA LEU A 250 27.19 4.50 11.72
C LEU A 250 25.95 3.64 11.43
N ARG A 251 25.97 2.81 10.38
CA ARG A 251 24.87 1.87 10.06
C ARG A 251 24.52 0.92 11.21
N TYR A 252 25.50 0.53 12.03
CA TYR A 252 25.28 -0.36 13.17
C TYR A 252 24.70 0.40 14.37
N TRP A 253 25.12 1.65 14.58
CA TRP A 253 24.50 2.53 15.58
C TRP A 253 23.05 2.85 15.22
N ILE A 254 22.76 3.10 13.94
CA ILE A 254 21.40 3.28 13.44
C ILE A 254 20.59 1.99 13.62
N LEU A 255 21.14 0.83 13.24
CA LEU A 255 20.47 -0.45 13.45
C LEU A 255 20.14 -0.69 14.93
N LEU A 256 21.10 -0.48 15.83
CA LEU A 256 20.90 -0.63 17.28
C LEU A 256 19.79 0.31 17.78
N THR A 257 19.80 1.58 17.34
CA THR A 257 18.76 2.57 17.69
C THR A 257 17.38 2.13 17.19
N VAL A 258 17.30 1.65 15.95
CA VAL A 258 16.04 1.16 15.37
C VAL A 258 15.51 -0.07 16.12
N MET A 259 16.37 -1.03 16.46
CA MET A 259 15.95 -2.24 17.20
C MET A 259 15.55 -1.95 18.64
N THR A 260 16.27 -1.05 19.32
CA THR A 260 15.94 -0.64 20.70
C THR A 260 14.64 0.16 20.74
N ALA A 261 14.43 1.07 19.80
CA ALA A 261 13.15 1.77 19.64
C ALA A 261 12.00 0.80 19.32
N ALA A 262 12.24 -0.18 18.43
CA ALA A 262 11.25 -1.21 18.11
C ALA A 262 10.87 -2.03 19.35
N ALA A 263 11.81 -2.40 20.22
CA ALA A 263 11.48 -3.08 21.48
C ALA A 263 10.57 -2.24 22.41
N GLY A 264 10.67 -0.92 22.32
CA GLY A 264 9.77 0.04 22.98
C GLY A 264 8.44 0.30 22.24
N GLY A 265 8.17 -0.38 21.12
CA GLY A 265 6.97 -0.18 20.31
C GLY A 265 7.04 1.02 19.33
N ILE A 266 8.23 1.59 19.10
CA ILE A 266 8.43 2.72 18.19
C ILE A 266 9.10 2.22 16.92
N LEU A 267 8.38 2.30 15.79
CA LEU A 267 8.85 1.75 14.52
C LEU A 267 9.69 2.75 13.71
N LEU A 268 10.89 3.08 14.18
CA LEU A 268 11.83 3.99 13.49
C LEU A 268 12.31 3.45 12.14
N SER A 269 12.20 2.15 11.88
CA SER A 269 12.60 1.54 10.61
C SER A 269 11.87 2.15 9.41
N GLY A 270 10.62 2.61 9.58
CA GLY A 270 9.87 3.26 8.50
C GLY A 270 10.49 4.56 7.97
N TYR A 271 11.38 5.20 8.74
CA TYR A 271 12.06 6.45 8.35
C TYR A 271 13.36 6.21 7.60
N VAL A 272 14.06 5.11 7.94
CA VAL A 272 15.47 4.90 7.56
C VAL A 272 15.70 3.61 6.76
N SER A 273 14.71 2.73 6.64
CA SER A 273 14.83 1.51 5.86
C SER A 273 14.86 1.82 4.36
N ALA A 274 15.65 1.05 3.61
CA ALA A 274 15.92 1.34 2.21
C ALA A 274 14.65 1.34 1.34
N ILE A 275 13.79 0.34 1.49
CA ILE A 275 12.60 0.20 0.62
C ILE A 275 11.53 1.26 0.94
N PRO A 276 11.13 1.50 2.21
CA PRO A 276 10.22 2.60 2.56
C PRO A 276 10.71 3.99 2.13
N VAL A 277 12.03 4.24 2.15
CA VAL A 277 12.59 5.52 1.68
C VAL A 277 12.40 5.70 0.17
N ILE A 278 12.63 4.67 -0.65
CA ILE A 278 12.40 4.78 -2.10
C ILE A 278 10.91 4.84 -2.43
N THR A 279 10.07 3.96 -1.88
CA THR A 279 8.63 3.93 -2.21
C THR A 279 7.97 5.26 -1.86
N ARG A 280 8.23 5.78 -0.66
CA ARG A 280 7.69 7.07 -0.21
C ARG A 280 8.31 8.26 -0.95
N GLY A 281 9.60 8.17 -1.27
CA GLY A 281 10.29 9.16 -2.09
C GLY A 281 9.67 9.29 -3.48
N LEU A 282 9.40 8.17 -4.15
CA LEU A 282 8.71 8.14 -5.44
C LEU A 282 7.24 8.54 -5.30
N GLN A 283 6.55 8.12 -4.23
CA GLN A 283 5.16 8.48 -3.99
C GLN A 283 4.97 10.00 -3.87
N PHE A 284 5.84 10.71 -3.14
CA PHE A 284 5.65 12.16 -2.97
C PHE A 284 6.29 13.01 -4.08
N THR A 285 7.09 12.42 -4.97
CA THR A 285 7.69 13.13 -6.10
C THR A 285 6.99 12.84 -7.43
N LEU A 286 6.82 11.57 -7.77
CA LEU A 286 6.34 11.13 -9.07
C LEU A 286 4.83 10.84 -9.09
N ALA A 287 4.22 10.41 -7.99
CA ALA A 287 2.79 10.12 -7.99
C ALA A 287 1.93 11.38 -8.23
N PRO A 288 2.21 12.57 -7.67
CA PRO A 288 1.49 13.78 -8.03
C PRO A 288 1.57 14.06 -9.52
N LEU A 289 2.77 14.00 -10.12
CA LEU A 289 2.95 14.20 -11.57
C LEU A 289 2.13 13.20 -12.39
N GLN A 290 2.10 11.94 -11.96
CA GLN A 290 1.34 10.89 -12.61
C GLN A 290 -0.17 11.17 -12.49
N ASN A 291 -0.68 11.46 -11.29
CA ASN A 291 -2.09 11.73 -11.02
C ASN A 291 -2.57 12.96 -11.78
N GLY A 292 -1.77 14.03 -11.81
CA GLY A 292 -2.05 15.25 -12.56
C GLY A 292 -2.13 15.04 -14.06
N ALA A 293 -1.21 14.24 -14.60
CA ALA A 293 -1.18 13.92 -16.01
C ALA A 293 -2.38 13.05 -16.44
N ALA A 294 -2.86 12.16 -15.58
CA ALA A 294 -3.94 11.22 -15.92
C ALA A 294 -5.35 11.71 -15.56
N ASN A 295 -5.54 12.28 -14.36
CA ASN A 295 -6.86 12.70 -13.85
C ASN A 295 -7.06 14.22 -13.90
N GLY A 296 -6.03 14.96 -14.28
CA GLY A 296 -6.01 16.41 -14.27
C GLY A 296 -5.47 17.01 -12.97
N TRP A 297 -4.77 18.13 -13.11
CA TRP A 297 -4.06 18.83 -12.03
C TRP A 297 -4.96 19.33 -10.88
N HIS A 298 -6.27 19.42 -11.10
CA HIS A 298 -7.23 19.85 -10.08
C HIS A 298 -7.46 18.80 -8.98
N GLN A 299 -7.09 17.54 -9.23
CA GLN A 299 -7.21 16.43 -8.28
C GLN A 299 -5.90 16.16 -7.54
N MET A 300 -5.05 17.16 -7.35
CA MET A 300 -3.83 17.02 -6.55
C MET A 300 -4.07 17.39 -5.08
N PRO A 301 -3.86 16.47 -4.13
CA PRO A 301 -3.86 16.81 -2.73
C PRO A 301 -2.80 17.89 -2.42
N PRO A 302 -3.09 18.81 -1.48
CA PRO A 302 -2.15 19.85 -1.11
C PRO A 302 -0.86 19.29 -0.50
N LEU A 303 0.29 19.86 -0.88
CA LEU A 303 1.60 19.46 -0.35
C LEU A 303 1.87 20.10 1.01
N HIS A 304 1.82 19.30 2.07
CA HIS A 304 2.20 19.70 3.43
C HIS A 304 3.71 19.55 3.70
N ALA A 305 4.19 20.16 4.80
CA ALA A 305 5.60 20.08 5.25
C ALA A 305 6.14 18.64 5.36
N GLY A 306 5.29 17.67 5.72
CA GLY A 306 5.66 16.26 5.76
C GLY A 306 6.11 15.71 4.39
N HIS A 307 5.51 16.18 3.29
CA HIS A 307 5.92 15.79 1.93
C HIS A 307 7.32 16.30 1.63
N PHE A 308 7.58 17.59 1.88
CA PHE A 308 8.89 18.19 1.67
C PHE A 308 10.00 17.53 2.49
N LEU A 309 9.72 17.16 3.75
CA LEU A 309 10.68 16.42 4.57
C LEU A 309 11.02 15.05 3.96
N SER A 310 10.03 14.31 3.49
CA SER A 310 10.23 13.03 2.82
C SER A 310 11.09 13.16 1.56
N ILE A 311 10.75 14.12 0.71
CA ILE A 311 11.48 14.42 -0.53
C ILE A 311 12.92 14.79 -0.19
N GLY A 312 13.13 15.63 0.84
CA GLY A 312 14.45 15.99 1.35
C GLY A 312 15.26 14.78 1.84
N LEU A 313 14.65 13.84 2.56
CA LEU A 313 15.32 12.61 3.00
C LEU A 313 15.70 11.70 1.82
N PHE A 314 14.81 11.58 0.83
CA PHE A 314 15.06 10.80 -0.38
C PHE A 314 16.20 11.41 -1.22
N LEU A 315 16.15 12.72 -1.49
CA LEU A 315 17.21 13.44 -2.19
C LEU A 315 18.52 13.44 -1.41
N GLY A 316 18.47 13.56 -0.09
CA GLY A 316 19.62 13.44 0.80
C GLY A 316 20.27 12.06 0.69
N THR A 317 19.47 10.99 0.65
CA THR A 317 19.94 9.61 0.45
C THR A 317 20.72 9.46 -0.85
N LEU A 318 20.23 10.02 -1.96
CA LEU A 318 20.92 10.01 -3.25
C LEU A 318 22.18 10.90 -3.21
N SER A 319 22.08 12.08 -2.59
CA SER A 319 23.17 13.06 -2.48
C SER A 319 24.36 12.57 -1.65
N LEU A 320 24.17 11.57 -0.77
CA LEU A 320 25.30 10.93 -0.09
C LEU A 320 26.27 10.24 -1.06
N GLY A 321 25.83 9.86 -2.26
CA GLY A 321 26.69 9.37 -3.35
C GLY A 321 27.79 10.36 -3.77
N LEU A 322 27.61 11.65 -3.46
CA LEU A 322 28.59 12.72 -3.72
C LEU A 322 29.83 12.60 -2.82
N LEU A 323 29.71 11.95 -1.66
CA LEU A 323 30.83 11.69 -0.75
C LEU A 323 31.65 10.50 -1.25
N ARG A 324 30.98 9.36 -1.49
CA ARG A 324 31.54 8.16 -2.11
C ARG A 324 30.46 7.36 -2.83
N PRO A 325 30.84 6.54 -3.85
CA PRO A 325 29.91 5.62 -4.47
C PRO A 325 29.19 4.76 -3.43
N ARG A 326 27.86 4.62 -3.57
CA ARG A 326 27.01 3.86 -2.64
C ARG A 326 27.21 4.17 -1.15
N PHE A 327 27.54 5.42 -0.78
CA PHE A 327 27.80 5.81 0.62
C PHE A 327 26.66 5.41 1.57
N TRP A 328 25.39 5.62 1.16
CA TRP A 328 24.22 5.20 1.94
C TRP A 328 24.23 3.70 2.24
N CYS A 329 24.36 2.84 1.23
CA CYS A 329 24.34 1.39 1.38
C CYS A 329 25.53 0.86 2.19
N SER A 330 26.66 1.57 2.14
CA SER A 330 27.91 1.20 2.82
C SER A 330 27.96 1.66 4.27
N TYR A 331 27.43 2.84 4.62
CA TYR A 331 27.68 3.44 5.94
C TYR A 331 26.44 3.87 6.71
N VAL A 332 25.29 4.05 6.06
CA VAL A 332 24.09 4.61 6.72
C VAL A 332 22.94 3.61 6.80
N CYS A 333 22.71 2.85 5.74
CA CYS A 333 21.56 1.97 5.57
C CYS A 333 21.50 0.87 6.64
N PRO A 334 20.51 0.88 7.56
CA PRO A 334 20.38 -0.14 8.59
C PRO A 334 19.96 -1.50 8.01
N SER A 335 19.20 -1.55 6.91
CA SER A 335 18.88 -2.82 6.23
C SER A 335 20.16 -3.49 5.73
N GLY A 336 21.10 -2.70 5.19
CA GLY A 336 22.43 -3.16 4.82
C GLY A 336 23.23 -3.70 6.02
N ALA A 337 23.05 -3.12 7.21
CA ALA A 337 23.68 -3.62 8.44
C ALA A 337 23.14 -4.99 8.85
N VAL A 338 21.82 -5.24 8.76
CA VAL A 338 21.22 -6.58 9.02
C VAL A 338 21.87 -7.63 8.12
N PHE A 339 21.95 -7.38 6.82
CA PHE A 339 22.63 -8.30 5.88
C PHE A 339 24.14 -8.43 6.14
N SER A 340 24.79 -7.37 6.63
CA SER A 340 26.21 -7.41 7.00
C SER A 340 26.46 -8.33 8.21
N VAL A 341 25.53 -8.34 9.17
CA VAL A 341 25.58 -9.27 10.32
C VAL A 341 25.31 -10.70 9.86
N GLY A 342 24.34 -10.91 8.96
CA GLY A 342 24.06 -12.24 8.39
C GLY A 342 25.27 -12.88 7.69
N ASN A 343 26.17 -12.07 7.14
CA ASN A 343 27.41 -12.48 6.48
C ASN A 343 28.42 -13.19 7.43
N LEU A 344 28.20 -13.15 8.75
CA LEU A 344 28.95 -13.97 9.72
C LEU A 344 28.80 -15.47 9.44
N PHE A 345 27.66 -15.87 8.87
CA PHE A 345 27.32 -17.26 8.55
C PHE A 345 27.68 -17.67 7.12
N ARG A 346 28.37 -16.82 6.35
CA ARG A 346 28.67 -17.07 4.93
C ARG A 346 29.35 -18.44 4.70
N ILE A 347 28.94 -19.10 3.64
CA ILE A 347 29.59 -20.33 3.13
C ILE A 347 30.64 -20.00 2.07
N SER A 348 30.46 -18.92 1.32
CA SER A 348 31.35 -18.52 0.22
C SER A 348 32.13 -17.25 0.55
N GLU A 349 33.37 -17.16 0.08
CA GLU A 349 34.21 -15.98 0.26
C GLU A 349 35.15 -15.71 -0.92
N ARG A 350 35.55 -14.44 -1.05
CA ARG A 350 36.56 -14.00 -2.01
C ARG A 350 37.94 -14.30 -1.45
N LYS A 351 38.75 -15.02 -2.21
CA LYS A 351 40.18 -15.21 -1.92
C LYS A 351 41.04 -14.83 -3.11
N VAL A 352 42.32 -14.55 -2.84
CA VAL A 352 43.29 -14.09 -3.83
C VAL A 352 44.44 -15.11 -3.89
N GLU A 353 44.73 -15.59 -5.10
CA GLU A 353 45.84 -16.49 -5.37
C GLU A 353 47.17 -15.73 -5.51
N SER A 354 48.28 -16.46 -5.46
CA SER A 354 49.64 -15.91 -5.63
C SER A 354 49.90 -15.32 -7.02
N SER A 355 49.07 -15.62 -8.01
CA SER A 355 49.09 -15.04 -9.37
C SER A 355 48.69 -13.56 -9.43
N CYS A 356 48.42 -12.92 -8.30
CA CYS A 356 48.09 -11.49 -8.21
C CYS A 356 49.30 -10.58 -8.49
N ILE A 357 49.19 -9.73 -9.50
CA ILE A 357 50.21 -8.74 -9.89
C ILE A 357 50.03 -7.36 -9.23
N HIS A 358 49.21 -7.25 -8.16
CA HIS A 358 48.99 -6.01 -7.40
C HIS A 358 48.54 -4.79 -8.23
N CYS A 359 47.76 -5.01 -9.30
CA CYS A 359 47.34 -3.95 -10.24
C CYS A 359 46.25 -2.98 -9.72
N ASN A 360 45.76 -3.11 -8.48
CA ASN A 360 44.71 -2.28 -7.85
C ASN A 360 43.32 -2.19 -8.53
N LYS A 361 43.13 -2.75 -9.73
CA LYS A 361 41.83 -2.73 -10.44
C LYS A 361 40.66 -3.27 -9.61
N CYS A 362 40.91 -4.28 -8.77
CA CYS A 362 39.87 -4.87 -7.91
C CYS A 362 39.44 -3.93 -6.77
N VAL A 363 40.36 -3.10 -6.25
CA VAL A 363 40.08 -2.07 -5.24
C VAL A 363 39.22 -0.97 -5.86
N GLU A 364 39.62 -0.48 -7.04
CA GLU A 364 38.93 0.60 -7.75
C GLU A 364 37.51 0.23 -8.21
N ILE A 365 37.30 -1.01 -8.66
CA ILE A 365 35.99 -1.46 -9.16
C ILE A 365 35.00 -1.81 -8.03
N CYS A 366 35.48 -1.98 -6.79
CA CYS A 366 34.65 -2.50 -5.70
C CYS A 366 33.57 -1.49 -5.27
N PRO A 367 32.27 -1.77 -5.51
CA PRO A 367 31.21 -0.76 -5.28
C PRO A 367 30.91 -0.52 -3.79
N PHE A 368 31.35 -1.42 -2.91
CA PHE A 368 31.14 -1.33 -1.46
C PHE A 368 32.42 -1.02 -0.68
N ASP A 369 33.52 -0.71 -1.38
CA ASP A 369 34.84 -0.49 -0.76
C ASP A 369 35.28 -1.70 0.10
N ALA A 370 34.79 -2.90 -0.19
CA ALA A 370 35.04 -4.09 0.63
C ALA A 370 36.50 -4.59 0.52
N ILE A 371 37.27 -4.13 -0.46
CA ILE A 371 38.66 -4.54 -0.68
C ILE A 371 39.57 -3.41 -0.23
N ARG A 372 40.45 -3.71 0.74
CA ARG A 372 41.44 -2.75 1.25
C ARG A 372 42.62 -2.59 0.26
N PRO A 373 43.45 -1.54 0.41
CA PRO A 373 44.64 -1.33 -0.44
C PRO A 373 45.66 -2.48 -0.39
N ASP A 374 45.64 -3.29 0.67
CA ASP A 374 46.45 -4.51 0.85
C ASP A 374 45.81 -5.76 0.21
N PHE A 375 44.74 -5.60 -0.57
CA PHE A 375 43.95 -6.66 -1.22
C PHE A 375 43.15 -7.57 -0.29
N THR A 376 43.19 -7.34 1.04
CA THR A 376 42.36 -8.04 2.01
C THR A 376 40.90 -7.65 1.85
N THR A 377 39.99 -8.57 2.16
CA THR A 377 38.54 -8.35 2.02
C THR A 377 37.93 -8.10 3.38
N ARG A 378 37.25 -6.96 3.56
CA ARG A 378 36.27 -6.76 4.62
C ARG A 378 35.07 -7.68 4.34
N THR A 379 35.11 -8.86 4.93
CA THR A 379 34.16 -9.93 4.60
C THR A 379 32.71 -9.51 4.84
N THR A 380 32.41 -8.81 5.94
CA THR A 380 31.08 -8.25 6.27
C THR A 380 30.55 -7.23 5.26
N ASP A 381 31.44 -6.59 4.49
CA ASP A 381 31.10 -5.60 3.46
C ASP A 381 30.97 -6.18 2.05
N CYS A 382 31.58 -7.35 1.81
CA CYS A 382 31.57 -7.98 0.50
C CYS A 382 30.18 -8.54 0.16
N THR A 383 29.60 -8.08 -0.96
CA THR A 383 28.29 -8.57 -1.45
C THR A 383 28.40 -9.70 -2.47
N LEU A 384 29.58 -10.32 -2.56
CA LEU A 384 29.91 -11.37 -3.52
C LEU A 384 29.48 -11.05 -4.98
N CYS A 385 29.55 -9.77 -5.38
CA CYS A 385 29.08 -9.28 -6.68
C CYS A 385 29.91 -9.72 -7.89
N GLN A 386 31.07 -10.34 -7.63
CA GLN A 386 32.04 -10.85 -8.62
C GLN A 386 32.68 -9.83 -9.59
N SER A 387 32.35 -8.54 -9.51
CA SER A 387 32.94 -7.51 -10.39
C SER A 387 34.47 -7.45 -10.30
N CYS A 388 35.06 -7.70 -9.12
CA CYS A 388 36.51 -7.77 -8.97
C CYS A 388 37.14 -8.97 -9.70
N GLY A 389 36.45 -10.11 -9.77
CA GLY A 389 36.91 -11.29 -10.52
C GLY A 389 36.95 -11.03 -12.02
N GLY A 390 35.91 -10.36 -12.56
CA GLY A 390 35.83 -10.04 -13.98
C GLY A 390 36.82 -8.99 -14.48
N VAL A 391 37.32 -8.10 -13.62
CA VAL A 391 38.32 -7.09 -14.00
C VAL A 391 39.77 -7.56 -13.81
N CYS A 392 39.97 -8.70 -13.15
CA CYS A 392 41.30 -9.20 -12.79
C CYS A 392 42.01 -9.77 -14.04
N PRO A 393 43.14 -9.18 -14.50
CA PRO A 393 43.80 -9.62 -15.74
C PRO A 393 44.47 -10.99 -15.62
N THR A 394 44.84 -11.40 -14.40
CA THR A 394 45.48 -12.69 -14.15
C THR A 394 44.52 -13.75 -13.61
N HIS A 395 43.22 -13.42 -13.51
CA HIS A 395 42.20 -14.30 -12.92
C HIS A 395 42.55 -14.85 -11.52
N ALA A 396 43.34 -14.09 -10.76
CA ALA A 396 43.83 -14.44 -9.41
C ALA A 396 42.76 -14.39 -8.32
N ILE A 397 41.56 -13.88 -8.62
CA ILE A 397 40.48 -13.73 -7.64
C ILE A 397 39.52 -14.91 -7.79
N LYS A 398 39.38 -15.71 -6.73
CA LYS A 398 38.49 -16.87 -6.67
C LYS A 398 37.37 -16.64 -5.66
N PHE A 399 36.19 -17.18 -5.97
CA PHE A 399 35.02 -17.21 -5.08
C PHE A 399 34.81 -18.66 -4.68
N VAL A 400 35.32 -19.03 -3.51
CA VAL A 400 35.39 -20.43 -3.05
C VAL A 400 34.65 -20.59 -1.72
N GLY A 401 34.46 -21.85 -1.30
CA GLY A 401 33.98 -22.14 0.04
C GLY A 401 34.91 -21.55 1.10
N ARG A 402 34.35 -21.10 2.22
CA ARG A 402 35.09 -20.50 3.34
C ARG A 402 36.24 -21.40 3.84
N TRP A 403 35.99 -22.71 3.85
CA TRP A 403 36.95 -23.71 4.32
C TRP A 403 37.95 -24.16 3.25
N GLU A 404 37.87 -23.65 2.02
CA GLU A 404 38.80 -24.00 0.95
C GLU A 404 40.12 -23.24 1.11
N VAL A 405 41.23 -23.94 1.36
CA VAL A 405 42.55 -23.32 1.64
C VAL A 405 43.60 -23.65 0.55
N GLN A 406 43.28 -24.53 -0.41
CA GLN A 406 44.24 -24.97 -1.41
C GLN A 406 44.51 -23.89 -2.48
N GLY A 407 45.79 -23.62 -2.77
CA GLY A 407 46.24 -22.73 -3.86
C GLY A 407 46.17 -21.22 -3.57
N LEU A 408 45.87 -20.83 -2.34
CA LEU A 408 45.58 -19.44 -1.97
C LEU A 408 46.80 -18.75 -1.35
N LYS A 409 46.91 -17.41 -1.52
CA LYS A 409 47.99 -16.63 -0.89
C LYS A 409 47.90 -16.79 0.64
N PRO A 410 49.02 -17.03 1.36
CA PRO A 410 49.02 -17.11 2.81
C PRO A 410 48.42 -15.84 3.44
N GLU A 411 47.60 -16.04 4.47
CA GLU A 411 47.01 -14.96 5.26
C GLU A 411 48.17 -14.25 6.01
N ASN A 412 48.40 -12.96 5.72
CA ASN A 412 49.42 -12.04 6.32
C ASN A 412 50.75 -11.79 5.58
N ASP A 413 50.74 -11.54 4.26
CA ASP A 413 51.93 -10.96 3.59
C ASP A 413 51.59 -9.68 2.77
N PRO A 414 51.87 -8.45 3.27
CA PRO A 414 52.38 -8.04 4.59
C PRO A 414 51.27 -7.59 5.57
N PRO A 415 51.56 -7.40 6.87
CA PRO A 415 50.58 -7.49 7.95
C PRO A 415 49.93 -6.15 8.25
N VAL A 416 48.60 -6.12 8.46
CA VAL A 416 47.96 -5.05 9.23
C VAL A 416 46.85 -5.65 10.08
N HIS A 417 46.99 -5.48 11.39
CA HIS A 417 46.08 -5.89 12.44
C HIS A 417 44.61 -5.98 11.99
N GLU A 418 44.12 -7.20 11.84
CA GLU A 418 42.70 -7.44 11.98
C GLU A 418 42.30 -7.18 13.44
N THR A 419 41.38 -6.25 13.67
CA THR A 419 40.35 -6.49 14.66
C THR A 419 39.23 -7.25 13.95
N ALA A 420 39.42 -8.57 13.80
CA ALA A 420 38.28 -9.44 13.74
C ALA A 420 37.48 -9.17 15.03
N LEU A 421 36.18 -8.86 14.92
CA LEU A 421 35.30 -9.01 16.07
C LEU A 421 35.29 -10.51 16.40
N GLY A 422 36.29 -10.95 17.16
CA GLY A 422 36.36 -12.30 17.69
C GLY A 422 35.14 -12.56 18.56
N ARG A 423 34.87 -13.81 18.89
CA ARG A 423 33.77 -14.22 19.80
C ARG A 423 33.60 -13.35 21.06
N ARG A 424 34.68 -12.68 21.52
CA ARG A 424 34.68 -11.71 22.62
C ARG A 424 34.02 -10.35 22.30
N GLY A 425 34.01 -9.93 21.03
CA GLY A 425 33.35 -8.72 20.54
C GLY A 425 31.82 -8.85 20.43
N PHE A 426 31.33 -10.07 20.15
CA PHE A 426 29.91 -10.42 20.25
C PHE A 426 29.46 -10.49 21.72
N LEU A 427 30.34 -10.99 22.60
CA LEU A 427 30.14 -10.93 24.04
C LEU A 427 30.27 -9.50 24.60
N SER A 428 31.04 -8.58 24.01
CA SER A 428 31.04 -7.18 24.46
C SER A 428 29.79 -6.40 24.02
N ALA A 429 29.02 -6.89 23.05
CA ALA A 429 27.66 -6.40 22.79
C ALA A 429 26.62 -7.03 23.75
N ALA A 430 26.91 -8.22 24.29
CA ALA A 430 26.08 -8.92 25.29
C ALA A 430 26.54 -8.70 26.76
N VAL A 431 27.68 -8.05 26.99
CA VAL A 431 28.29 -7.69 28.29
C VAL A 431 28.53 -6.16 28.37
N GLY A 432 28.38 -5.43 27.26
CA GLY A 432 28.12 -3.98 27.27
C GLY A 432 26.74 -3.63 27.83
N THR A 433 26.00 -4.62 28.34
CA THR A 433 24.80 -4.49 29.18
C THR A 433 25.11 -4.49 30.68
N SER A 434 26.38 -4.51 31.12
CA SER A 434 26.72 -4.43 32.55
C SER A 434 27.57 -3.23 32.98
N THR A 435 27.96 -2.33 32.08
CA THR A 435 28.67 -1.08 32.45
C THR A 435 28.05 0.22 31.91
N SER A 436 26.78 0.17 31.51
CA SER A 436 25.91 1.35 31.43
C SER A 436 24.97 1.48 32.64
N LEU A 437 25.11 0.57 33.63
CA LEU A 437 24.33 0.56 34.87
C LEU A 437 25.03 1.29 36.05
N ALA A 438 26.18 1.92 35.83
CA ALA A 438 26.91 2.63 36.88
C ALA A 438 27.14 4.14 36.63
N THR A 439 26.77 4.67 35.46
CA THR A 439 26.81 6.13 35.20
C THR A 439 25.51 6.72 34.65
N GLY A 440 24.51 5.87 34.32
CA GLY A 440 23.13 6.30 34.07
C GLY A 440 22.29 6.46 35.34
N THR A 441 22.77 5.95 36.47
CA THR A 441 22.07 5.95 37.77
C THR A 441 22.48 7.07 38.72
N LEU A 442 23.43 7.95 38.36
CA LEU A 442 23.79 9.10 39.21
C LEU A 442 23.46 10.48 38.62
N VAL A 443 23.08 10.58 37.35
CA VAL A 443 22.59 11.84 36.75
C VAL A 443 21.05 11.93 36.73
N ALA A 444 20.36 10.80 36.95
CA ALA A 444 18.90 10.78 37.13
C ALA A 444 18.44 11.12 38.56
N LEU A 445 19.36 11.40 39.51
CA LEU A 445 19.04 11.71 40.92
C LEU A 445 19.31 13.17 41.32
N THR A 446 19.76 14.04 40.42
CA THR A 446 20.02 15.47 40.76
C THR A 446 19.50 16.48 39.76
N VAL A 447 18.75 16.06 38.74
CA VAL A 447 17.98 16.97 37.88
C VAL A 447 16.50 16.86 38.27
N PRO A 448 15.84 17.94 38.70
CA PRO A 448 14.41 17.91 38.96
C PRO A 448 13.67 17.72 37.63
N SER A 449 13.22 16.50 37.35
CA SER A 449 12.27 16.25 36.26
C SER A 449 10.94 16.95 36.57
N PRO A 450 10.31 17.62 35.59
CA PRO A 450 8.92 18.01 35.73
C PRO A 450 8.09 16.71 35.81
N SER A 451 7.38 16.57 36.93
CA SER A 451 6.52 15.45 37.26
C SER A 451 5.44 15.21 36.19
N VAL A 452 5.58 14.14 35.41
CA VAL A 452 4.48 13.53 34.65
C VAL A 452 3.83 12.49 35.57
N PRO A 453 2.55 12.65 35.96
CA PRO A 453 1.91 11.68 36.85
C PRO A 453 1.56 10.40 36.09
N SER A 454 2.06 9.27 36.57
CA SER A 454 1.63 7.93 36.16
C SER A 454 0.30 7.60 36.84
N VAL A 455 -0.81 7.71 36.11
CA VAL A 455 -2.11 7.23 36.59
C VAL A 455 -2.17 5.71 36.38
N ARG A 456 -2.14 4.98 37.49
CA ARG A 456 -2.49 3.56 37.58
C ARG A 456 -3.54 3.44 38.68
N GLU A 457 -4.78 3.70 38.31
CA GLU A 457 -5.95 3.50 39.19
C GLU A 457 -6.85 2.43 38.55
N PRO A 458 -7.32 1.43 39.32
CA PRO A 458 -8.40 0.56 38.89
C PRO A 458 -9.72 1.32 39.09
N VAL A 459 -10.36 1.73 38.00
CA VAL A 459 -11.64 2.46 38.06
C VAL A 459 -12.76 1.47 38.40
N ASN A 460 -13.02 1.33 39.69
CA ASN A 460 -14.33 0.95 40.22
C ASN A 460 -15.06 2.23 40.63
N SER A 461 -16.24 2.43 40.02
CA SER A 461 -17.31 3.35 40.40
C SER A 461 -16.99 4.85 40.49
N LEU A 462 -17.69 5.65 39.67
CA LEU A 462 -18.27 7.00 39.91
C LEU A 462 -18.37 7.79 38.57
N PRO A 463 -19.24 8.82 38.48
CA PRO A 463 -20.52 8.82 37.78
C PRO A 463 -20.44 9.33 36.33
N GLU A 464 -21.49 9.03 35.57
CA GLU A 464 -21.85 9.62 34.28
C GLU A 464 -21.73 11.16 34.30
N GLU A 465 -21.24 11.73 33.20
CA GLU A 465 -21.17 13.18 32.88
C GLU A 465 -19.92 13.96 33.32
N ALA A 466 -18.80 13.71 32.64
CA ALA A 466 -17.81 14.73 32.34
C ALA A 466 -17.22 14.46 30.94
N VAL A 467 -17.83 15.07 29.91
CA VAL A 467 -17.33 15.02 28.53
C VAL A 467 -16.09 15.90 28.42
N PHE A 468 -14.92 15.33 28.67
CA PHE A 468 -13.67 15.89 28.15
C PHE A 468 -13.71 15.71 26.62
N PRO A 469 -13.31 16.71 25.80
CA PRO A 469 -13.17 16.48 24.37
C PRO A 469 -12.14 15.37 24.16
N GLU A 470 -12.60 14.23 23.63
CA GLU A 470 -11.71 13.14 23.26
C GLU A 470 -10.66 13.69 22.28
N PRO A 471 -9.36 13.35 22.44
CA PRO A 471 -8.35 13.75 21.47
C PRO A 471 -8.76 13.26 20.08
N ASP A 472 -8.67 14.12 19.06
CA ASP A 472 -9.03 13.79 17.68
C ASP A 472 -8.36 12.47 17.27
N VAL A 473 -9.17 11.41 17.13
CA VAL A 473 -8.69 10.11 16.66
C VAL A 473 -8.71 10.14 15.14
N PRO A 474 -7.57 9.91 14.45
CA PRO A 474 -7.56 9.90 13.00
C PRO A 474 -8.38 8.72 12.48
N VAL A 475 -9.25 8.99 11.51
CA VAL A 475 -9.99 7.96 10.78
C VAL A 475 -9.00 7.17 9.93
N ARG A 476 -8.84 5.87 10.22
CA ARG A 476 -7.91 4.98 9.51
C ARG A 476 -8.62 4.24 8.36
N PRO A 477 -7.89 3.76 7.34
CA PRO A 477 -8.49 2.95 6.27
C PRO A 477 -9.18 1.68 6.82
N PRO A 478 -10.14 1.11 6.07
CA PRO A 478 -10.84 -0.11 6.47
C PRO A 478 -9.86 -1.27 6.69
N GLY A 479 -10.12 -2.06 7.73
CA GLY A 479 -9.26 -3.19 8.10
C GLY A 479 -8.01 -2.84 8.91
N SER A 480 -7.83 -1.56 9.27
CA SER A 480 -6.76 -1.14 10.17
C SER A 480 -6.89 -1.79 11.54
N VAL A 481 -5.76 -2.25 12.10
CA VAL A 481 -5.68 -2.76 13.47
C VAL A 481 -5.85 -1.61 14.49
N PRO A 482 -6.05 -1.89 15.80
CA PRO A 482 -6.17 -0.87 16.83
C PRO A 482 -5.01 0.15 16.78
N GLU A 483 -5.27 1.42 17.07
CA GLU A 483 -4.33 2.54 16.80
C GLU A 483 -2.91 2.31 17.31
N GLN A 484 -2.75 1.82 18.55
CA GLN A 484 -1.42 1.57 19.11
C GLN A 484 -0.66 0.47 18.34
N GLN A 485 -1.36 -0.62 17.99
CA GLN A 485 -0.80 -1.70 17.21
C GLN A 485 -0.52 -1.24 15.76
N PHE A 486 -1.37 -0.36 15.22
CA PHE A 486 -1.21 0.21 13.90
C PHE A 486 0.10 0.99 13.80
N LEU A 487 0.41 1.83 14.78
CA LEU A 487 1.67 2.58 14.84
C LEU A 487 2.91 1.69 15.03
N GLN A 488 2.74 0.51 15.64
CA GLN A 488 3.77 -0.51 15.80
C GLN A 488 3.98 -1.38 14.54
N MET A 489 3.01 -1.38 13.62
CA MET A 489 3.04 -2.21 12.41
C MET A 489 3.22 -1.39 11.12
N CYS A 490 2.80 -0.13 11.08
CA CYS A 490 2.86 0.71 9.89
C CYS A 490 4.30 1.19 9.63
N ILE A 491 4.86 0.74 8.51
CA ILE A 491 6.24 1.06 8.10
C ILE A 491 6.33 2.34 7.26
N ARG A 492 5.22 3.08 7.10
CA ARG A 492 5.17 4.36 6.37
C ARG A 492 5.73 4.27 4.94
N CYS A 493 5.50 3.14 4.27
CA CYS A 493 6.00 2.91 2.91
C CYS A 493 5.28 3.74 1.85
N GLY A 494 4.01 4.09 2.10
CA GLY A 494 3.19 4.89 1.19
C GLY A 494 2.49 4.11 0.07
N GLU A 495 2.60 2.78 0.03
CA GLU A 495 1.91 1.96 -1.00
C GLU A 495 0.38 2.08 -0.91
N CYS A 496 -0.17 2.20 0.30
CA CYS A 496 -1.61 2.44 0.47
C CYS A 496 -2.07 3.78 -0.12
N PHE A 497 -1.21 4.81 -0.14
CA PHE A 497 -1.50 6.06 -0.84
C PHE A 497 -1.49 5.83 -2.35
N LYS A 498 -0.51 5.06 -2.84
CA LYS A 498 -0.35 4.80 -4.27
C LYS A 498 -1.54 4.03 -4.86
N ALA A 499 -1.99 3.01 -4.15
CA ALA A 499 -3.08 2.15 -4.58
C ALA A 499 -4.47 2.75 -4.35
N CYS A 500 -4.58 3.93 -3.72
CA CYS A 500 -5.85 4.57 -3.42
C CYS A 500 -6.39 5.31 -4.65
N PRO A 501 -7.51 4.89 -5.27
CA PRO A 501 -8.05 5.53 -6.47
C PRO A 501 -8.60 6.94 -6.24
N SER A 502 -9.02 7.24 -5.01
CA SER A 502 -9.69 8.51 -4.70
C SER A 502 -8.78 9.51 -3.99
N ASP A 503 -7.52 9.14 -3.73
CA ASP A 503 -6.60 9.92 -2.89
C ASP A 503 -7.21 10.36 -1.54
N VAL A 504 -8.19 9.60 -1.03
CA VAL A 504 -8.79 9.81 0.31
C VAL A 504 -7.77 9.57 1.41
N LEU A 505 -6.83 8.64 1.18
CA LEU A 505 -5.76 8.36 2.11
C LEU A 505 -4.63 9.38 1.93
N GLN A 506 -4.41 10.19 2.94
CA GLN A 506 -3.35 11.19 2.96
C GLN A 506 -2.40 10.97 4.15
N PRO A 507 -1.13 11.40 4.05
CA PRO A 507 -0.18 11.25 5.15
C PRO A 507 -0.50 12.22 6.29
N LEU A 508 -0.53 11.72 7.52
CA LEU A 508 -0.60 12.57 8.70
C LEU A 508 0.63 13.48 8.83
N ASP A 509 0.41 14.66 9.40
CA ASP A 509 1.41 15.67 9.71
C ASP A 509 1.97 15.52 11.14
N PHE A 510 2.74 16.52 11.59
CA PHE A 510 3.38 16.51 12.90
C PHE A 510 2.42 16.71 14.09
N ARG A 511 1.16 17.09 13.86
CA ARG A 511 0.18 17.32 14.95
C ARG A 511 -0.11 16.04 15.74
N PHE A 512 -0.01 14.89 15.09
CA PHE A 512 -0.19 13.56 15.68
C PHE A 512 1.14 12.95 16.19
N GLY A 513 2.15 13.80 16.42
CA GLY A 513 3.46 13.41 16.90
C GLY A 513 4.33 12.71 15.86
N ILE A 514 5.57 12.40 16.25
CA ILE A 514 6.52 11.77 15.34
C ILE A 514 6.04 10.38 14.90
N ASN A 515 5.39 9.62 15.79
CA ASN A 515 4.87 8.29 15.47
C ASN A 515 3.75 8.32 14.42
N GLY A 516 2.89 9.35 14.43
CA GLY A 516 1.83 9.52 13.44
C GLY A 516 2.33 9.97 12.07
N LEU A 517 3.49 10.62 11.99
CA LEU A 517 3.99 11.21 10.74
C LEU A 517 4.04 10.20 9.59
N TRP A 518 3.45 10.58 8.44
CA TRP A 518 3.31 9.76 7.21
C TRP A 518 2.47 8.49 7.33
N THR A 519 1.82 8.25 8.46
CA THR A 519 0.81 7.18 8.53
C THR A 519 -0.48 7.62 7.82
N PRO A 520 -1.24 6.69 7.22
CA PRO A 520 -2.42 7.04 6.43
C PRO A 520 -3.62 7.41 7.30
N HIS A 521 -4.33 8.46 6.92
CA HIS A 521 -5.65 8.79 7.46
C HIS A 521 -6.59 9.19 6.34
N VAL A 522 -7.89 9.10 6.60
CA VAL A 522 -8.95 9.46 5.67
C VAL A 522 -9.24 10.95 5.78
N VAL A 523 -9.10 11.66 4.65
CA VAL A 523 -9.48 13.06 4.49
C VAL A 523 -10.77 13.13 3.69
N ALA A 524 -11.90 12.98 4.39
CA ALA A 524 -13.22 12.87 3.76
C ALA A 524 -13.71 14.17 3.11
N ASP A 525 -13.15 15.33 3.46
CA ASP A 525 -13.41 16.59 2.72
C ASP A 525 -12.83 16.56 1.29
N TRP A 526 -11.77 15.78 1.07
CA TRP A 526 -11.14 15.61 -0.24
C TRP A 526 -11.88 14.59 -1.10
N SER A 527 -12.02 13.38 -0.58
CA SER A 527 -12.75 12.29 -1.24
C SER A 527 -13.17 11.22 -0.25
N GLY A 528 -14.12 10.36 -0.64
CA GLY A 528 -14.56 9.23 0.17
C GLY A 528 -13.84 7.93 -0.20
N CYS A 529 -13.92 6.95 0.70
CA CYS A 529 -13.47 5.58 0.45
C CYS A 529 -14.44 4.86 -0.50
N ALA A 530 -14.01 4.61 -1.73
CA ALA A 530 -14.83 3.95 -2.75
C ALA A 530 -15.34 2.56 -2.31
N SER A 531 -16.63 2.27 -2.51
CA SER A 531 -17.26 0.99 -2.15
C SER A 531 -16.77 -0.19 -3.00
N SER A 532 -16.21 0.10 -4.18
CA SER A 532 -15.64 -0.86 -5.14
C SER A 532 -14.16 -1.20 -4.94
N CYS A 533 -13.53 -0.68 -3.89
CA CYS A 533 -12.08 -0.80 -3.68
C CYS A 533 -11.76 -1.39 -2.30
N ASN A 534 -10.77 -2.29 -2.26
CA ASN A 534 -10.12 -2.82 -1.05
C ASN A 534 -8.57 -2.82 -1.18
N ALA A 535 -8.01 -2.06 -2.14
CA ALA A 535 -6.61 -2.12 -2.54
C ALA A 535 -5.60 -1.81 -1.42
N CYS A 536 -5.91 -0.86 -0.53
CA CYS A 536 -5.01 -0.44 0.55
C CYS A 536 -4.60 -1.58 1.51
N GLY A 537 -5.49 -2.55 1.72
CA GLY A 537 -5.21 -3.74 2.53
C GLY A 537 -4.43 -4.81 1.77
N GLN A 538 -4.57 -4.87 0.44
CA GLN A 538 -3.84 -5.81 -0.40
C GLN A 538 -2.35 -5.44 -0.50
N VAL A 539 -2.04 -4.14 -0.60
CA VAL A 539 -0.66 -3.66 -0.76
C VAL A 539 0.09 -3.43 0.57
N CYS A 540 -0.48 -3.84 1.71
CA CYS A 540 0.11 -3.59 3.02
C CYS A 540 0.99 -4.77 3.50
N PRO A 541 2.34 -4.67 3.43
CA PRO A 541 3.24 -5.80 3.69
C PRO A 541 3.30 -6.27 5.15
N THR A 542 2.86 -5.43 6.09
CA THR A 542 2.91 -5.74 7.51
C THR A 542 1.58 -6.18 8.09
N GLY A 543 0.49 -6.08 7.33
CA GLY A 543 -0.86 -6.28 7.86
C GLY A 543 -1.33 -5.21 8.86
N ALA A 544 -0.67 -4.04 8.91
CA ALA A 544 -1.20 -2.89 9.67
C ALA A 544 -2.60 -2.49 9.17
N ILE A 545 -2.82 -2.61 7.86
CA ILE A 545 -4.12 -2.66 7.20
C ILE A 545 -4.31 -4.10 6.75
N ARG A 546 -5.35 -4.78 7.24
CA ARG A 546 -5.63 -6.16 6.87
C ARG A 546 -6.15 -6.25 5.43
N ALA A 547 -5.71 -7.26 4.70
CA ALA A 547 -6.26 -7.59 3.39
C ALA A 547 -7.69 -8.16 3.57
N LEU A 548 -8.69 -7.31 3.42
CA LEU A 548 -10.09 -7.69 3.52
C LEU A 548 -10.64 -8.06 2.13
N PRO A 549 -11.42 -9.16 2.00
CA PRO A 549 -12.29 -9.35 0.86
C PRO A 549 -13.21 -8.15 0.68
N LEU A 550 -13.62 -7.87 -0.56
CA LEU A 550 -14.37 -6.66 -0.86
C LEU A 550 -15.71 -6.65 -0.10
N GLU A 551 -16.39 -7.78 0.00
CA GLU A 551 -17.65 -7.98 0.71
C GLU A 551 -17.53 -7.63 2.19
N VAL A 552 -16.41 -8.04 2.82
CA VAL A 552 -16.13 -7.73 4.23
C VAL A 552 -15.80 -6.25 4.41
N LYS A 553 -15.02 -5.65 3.49
CA LYS A 553 -14.69 -4.22 3.51
C LYS A 553 -15.96 -3.37 3.51
N ARG A 554 -16.98 -3.80 2.78
CA ARG A 554 -18.27 -3.10 2.64
C ARG A 554 -19.10 -3.08 3.91
N GLN A 555 -18.74 -3.87 4.91
CA GLN A 555 -19.41 -3.93 6.21
C GLN A 555 -18.50 -3.48 7.36
N THR A 556 -17.21 -3.23 7.08
CA THR A 556 -16.21 -2.86 8.10
C THR A 556 -16.29 -1.37 8.41
N ARG A 557 -16.57 -1.02 9.67
CA ARG A 557 -16.66 0.36 10.15
C ARG A 557 -15.28 0.96 10.39
N MET A 558 -14.94 1.99 9.62
CA MET A 558 -13.76 2.85 9.81
C MET A 558 -14.05 4.10 10.64
N GLY A 559 -15.33 4.42 10.85
CA GLY A 559 -15.82 5.57 11.59
C GLY A 559 -17.34 5.68 11.47
N LEU A 560 -17.91 6.71 12.09
CA LEU A 560 -19.34 7.03 12.03
C LEU A 560 -19.52 8.46 11.51
N ALA A 561 -20.41 8.65 10.55
CA ALA A 561 -20.77 9.97 10.08
C ALA A 561 -21.75 10.63 11.06
N ILE A 562 -21.42 11.83 11.52
CA ILE A 562 -22.22 12.61 12.48
C ILE A 562 -22.72 13.87 11.79
N ILE A 563 -24.03 14.10 11.87
CA ILE A 563 -24.69 15.27 11.28
C ILE A 563 -24.73 16.38 12.31
N ASN A 564 -24.17 17.54 11.99
CA ASN A 564 -24.28 18.73 12.83
C ASN A 564 -25.59 19.48 12.51
N PRO A 565 -26.54 19.54 13.46
CA PRO A 565 -27.86 20.13 13.23
C PRO A 565 -27.81 21.64 12.99
N GLN A 566 -26.75 22.33 13.43
CA GLN A 566 -26.60 23.78 13.25
C GLN A 566 -26.17 24.15 11.83
N THR A 567 -25.36 23.30 11.19
CA THR A 567 -24.82 23.53 9.84
C THR A 567 -25.62 22.79 8.76
N CYS A 568 -26.38 21.76 9.13
CA CYS A 568 -27.17 20.98 8.18
C CYS A 568 -28.34 21.83 7.65
N LEU A 569 -28.30 22.19 6.36
CA LEU A 569 -29.25 23.14 5.76
C LEU A 569 -30.73 22.78 5.98
N PRO A 570 -31.17 21.51 5.82
CA PRO A 570 -32.55 21.14 6.11
C PRO A 570 -32.90 21.20 7.60
N ILE A 571 -31.99 20.75 8.48
CA ILE A 571 -32.22 20.74 9.95
C ILE A 571 -32.28 22.15 10.51
N ALA A 572 -31.42 23.04 10.02
CA ALA A 572 -31.43 24.45 10.35
C ALA A 572 -32.59 25.23 9.70
N GLY A 573 -33.38 24.59 8.82
CA GLY A 573 -34.49 25.24 8.12
C GLY A 573 -34.06 26.29 7.09
N VAL A 574 -32.83 26.20 6.57
CA VAL A 574 -32.23 27.19 5.66
C VAL A 574 -32.51 26.87 4.20
N ASP A 575 -32.32 25.61 3.80
CA ASP A 575 -32.46 25.19 2.39
C ASP A 575 -32.72 23.67 2.29
N ALA A 576 -33.42 23.26 1.24
CA ALA A 576 -33.63 21.85 0.93
C ALA A 576 -32.35 21.23 0.34
N CYS A 577 -31.83 20.17 0.96
CA CYS A 577 -30.58 19.53 0.55
C CYS A 577 -30.63 18.02 0.79
N GLN A 578 -30.39 17.25 -0.26
CA GLN A 578 -30.43 15.77 -0.27
C GLN A 578 -29.07 15.10 -0.52
N LEU A 579 -28.01 15.91 -0.70
CA LEU A 579 -26.70 15.45 -1.19
C LEU A 579 -26.10 14.25 -0.44
N CYS A 580 -26.19 14.24 0.89
CA CYS A 580 -25.60 13.16 1.69
C CYS A 580 -26.36 11.84 1.54
N VAL A 581 -27.70 11.90 1.42
CA VAL A 581 -28.55 10.72 1.23
C VAL A 581 -28.32 10.14 -0.15
N ASP A 582 -28.40 10.98 -1.19
CA ASP A 582 -28.19 10.57 -2.59
C ASP A 582 -26.84 9.87 -2.77
N GLU A 583 -25.77 10.41 -2.18
CA GLU A 583 -24.43 9.83 -2.27
C GLU A 583 -24.30 8.51 -1.50
N CYS A 584 -24.94 8.40 -0.34
CA CYS A 584 -24.93 7.19 0.48
C CYS A 584 -25.67 6.03 -0.22
N THR A 585 -26.82 6.33 -0.83
CA THR A 585 -27.60 5.39 -1.63
C THR A 585 -26.90 5.03 -2.94
N ALA A 586 -26.29 5.99 -3.64
CA ALA A 586 -25.52 5.71 -4.86
C ALA A 586 -24.32 4.77 -4.60
N ALA A 587 -23.72 4.84 -3.41
CA ALA A 587 -22.65 3.94 -3.00
C ALA A 587 -23.15 2.56 -2.51
N GLY A 588 -24.46 2.39 -2.33
CA GLY A 588 -25.14 1.15 -1.94
C GLY A 588 -25.24 0.90 -0.43
N TYR A 589 -24.85 1.87 0.41
CA TYR A 589 -24.83 1.69 1.87
C TYR A 589 -26.18 1.94 2.54
N ASP A 590 -26.98 2.86 1.99
CA ASP A 590 -28.32 3.22 2.51
C ASP A 590 -28.36 3.46 4.02
N ALA A 591 -27.31 4.13 4.53
CA ALA A 591 -27.15 4.41 5.94
C ALA A 591 -27.87 5.69 6.38
N ILE A 592 -28.18 6.61 5.45
CA ILE A 592 -28.87 7.87 5.76
C ILE A 592 -30.27 7.83 5.16
N GLU A 593 -31.30 8.03 5.98
CA GLU A 593 -32.71 8.10 5.56
C GLU A 593 -33.26 9.53 5.66
N PHE A 594 -34.40 9.79 5.02
CA PHE A 594 -35.10 11.06 5.15
C PHE A 594 -36.12 11.02 6.28
N ILE A 595 -36.09 12.05 7.11
CA ILE A 595 -37.16 12.39 8.05
C ILE A 595 -37.72 13.76 7.71
N ARG A 596 -39.04 13.92 7.86
CA ARG A 596 -39.69 15.21 7.67
C ARG A 596 -39.66 16.00 8.98
N ILE A 597 -39.18 17.24 8.92
CA ILE A 597 -39.08 18.14 10.07
C ILE A 597 -39.63 19.52 9.72
N GLY A 598 -40.05 20.28 10.74
CA GLY A 598 -40.54 21.65 10.54
C GLY A 598 -41.86 21.75 9.77
N THR A 599 -42.69 20.71 9.80
CA THR A 599 -44.05 20.74 9.24
C THR A 599 -44.92 21.68 10.05
N GLU A 600 -45.60 22.59 9.36
CA GLU A 600 -46.66 23.40 9.95
C GLU A 600 -47.90 22.53 10.14
N ALA A 601 -48.58 22.70 11.27
CA ALA A 601 -49.85 22.03 11.53
C ALA A 601 -51.00 22.97 11.18
N ASP A 602 -52.05 22.44 10.56
CA ASP A 602 -53.30 23.16 10.33
C ASP A 602 -54.07 23.38 11.65
N GLU A 603 -55.20 24.08 11.57
CA GLU A 603 -56.07 24.36 12.73
C GLU A 603 -56.59 23.09 13.45
N HIS A 604 -56.49 21.92 12.81
CA HIS A 604 -56.90 20.62 13.35
C HIS A 604 -55.71 19.78 13.85
N GLY A 605 -54.48 20.32 13.81
CA GLY A 605 -53.27 19.64 14.23
C GLY A 605 -52.70 18.67 13.20
N MET A 606 -53.22 18.67 11.96
CA MET A 606 -52.72 17.82 10.87
C MET A 606 -51.58 18.54 10.13
N PRO A 607 -50.50 17.83 9.76
CA PRO A 607 -49.39 18.44 9.04
C PRO A 607 -49.83 18.90 7.64
N ILE A 608 -49.55 20.16 7.32
CA ILE A 608 -49.85 20.76 6.01
C ILE A 608 -48.95 20.12 4.96
N GLU A 609 -49.55 19.53 3.91
CA GLU A 609 -48.81 18.93 2.79
C GLU A 609 -47.90 19.96 2.11
N GLY A 610 -46.62 19.63 1.96
CA GLY A 610 -45.60 20.50 1.38
C GLY A 610 -44.91 21.45 2.36
N SER A 611 -45.34 21.50 3.63
CA SER A 611 -44.60 22.21 4.69
C SER A 611 -43.42 21.38 5.23
N GLY A 612 -42.40 22.07 5.74
CA GLY A 612 -41.20 21.48 6.31
C GLY A 612 -40.12 21.04 5.31
N PHE A 613 -39.02 20.52 5.85
CA PHE A 613 -37.87 20.02 5.08
C PHE A 613 -37.71 18.52 5.24
N LEU A 614 -37.17 17.88 4.21
CA LEU A 614 -36.64 16.51 4.31
C LEU A 614 -35.20 16.61 4.82
N ALA A 615 -35.00 16.16 6.06
CA ALA A 615 -33.70 16.17 6.73
C ALA A 615 -33.09 14.77 6.79
N PRO A 616 -31.76 14.67 6.75
CA PRO A 616 -31.07 13.40 6.89
C PRO A 616 -31.10 12.88 8.33
N LEU A 617 -31.42 11.60 8.49
CA LEU A 617 -31.29 10.83 9.72
C LEU A 617 -30.26 9.71 9.50
N MET A 618 -29.26 9.65 10.38
CA MET A 618 -28.20 8.64 10.30
C MET A 618 -28.63 7.33 10.99
N ILE A 619 -28.49 6.20 10.31
CA ILE A 619 -28.61 4.84 10.86
C ILE A 619 -27.19 4.33 11.18
N PRO A 620 -26.78 4.29 12.46
CA PRO A 620 -25.40 3.96 12.81
C PRO A 620 -24.96 2.56 12.37
N ASP A 621 -25.87 1.57 12.42
CA ASP A 621 -25.54 0.18 12.15
C ASP A 621 -25.18 -0.11 10.69
N LYS A 622 -25.68 0.70 9.75
CA LYS A 622 -25.35 0.60 8.32
C LYS A 622 -24.15 1.47 7.92
N CYS A 623 -23.80 2.45 8.75
CA CYS A 623 -22.74 3.41 8.43
C CYS A 623 -21.36 2.76 8.62
N VAL A 624 -20.60 2.66 7.55
CA VAL A 624 -19.19 2.22 7.62
C VAL A 624 -18.19 3.35 7.79
N GLY A 625 -18.64 4.62 7.76
CA GLY A 625 -17.76 5.78 7.85
C GLY A 625 -16.97 6.08 6.58
N CYS A 626 -17.44 5.68 5.39
CA CYS A 626 -16.68 5.83 4.14
C CYS A 626 -16.36 7.29 3.76
N GLY A 627 -17.06 8.28 4.30
CA GLY A 627 -16.81 9.71 4.06
C GLY A 627 -17.38 10.27 2.76
N LEU A 628 -18.03 9.46 1.91
CA LEU A 628 -18.61 9.93 0.63
C LEU A 628 -19.65 11.05 0.83
N CYS A 629 -20.51 10.91 1.85
CA CYS A 629 -21.50 11.93 2.21
C CYS A 629 -20.84 13.27 2.63
N GLN A 630 -19.74 13.21 3.39
CA GLN A 630 -18.94 14.38 3.78
C GLN A 630 -18.29 15.02 2.57
N THR A 631 -17.66 14.23 1.69
CA THR A 631 -17.06 14.73 0.44
C THR A 631 -18.07 15.52 -0.38
N ARG A 632 -19.28 14.97 -0.56
CA ARG A 632 -20.32 15.62 -1.37
C ARG A 632 -20.82 16.90 -0.73
N CYS A 633 -21.01 16.90 0.59
CA CYS A 633 -21.38 18.08 1.36
C CYS A 633 -20.31 19.18 1.24
N TYR A 634 -19.04 18.85 1.44
CA TYR A 634 -17.91 19.76 1.34
C TYR A 634 -17.80 20.37 -0.06
N ALA A 635 -17.72 19.53 -1.10
CA ALA A 635 -17.49 19.97 -2.46
C ALA A 635 -18.58 20.93 -2.97
N ILE A 636 -19.85 20.69 -2.60
CA ILE A 636 -20.96 21.51 -3.08
C ILE A 636 -21.26 22.67 -2.15
N ASN A 637 -21.49 22.43 -0.86
CA ASN A 637 -21.99 23.46 0.04
C ASN A 637 -20.89 24.37 0.59
N VAL A 638 -19.67 23.85 0.77
CA VAL A 638 -18.51 24.64 1.23
C VAL A 638 -17.79 25.26 0.05
N VAL A 639 -17.35 24.45 -0.93
CA VAL A 639 -16.47 24.94 -2.01
C VAL A 639 -17.26 25.65 -3.12
N ARG A 640 -18.32 25.02 -3.67
CA ARG A 640 -19.00 25.53 -4.87
C ARG A 640 -20.03 26.61 -4.58
N ARG A 641 -20.90 26.39 -3.57
CA ARG A 641 -21.99 27.30 -3.20
C ARG A 641 -21.55 28.33 -2.15
N ASN A 642 -20.52 28.02 -1.36
CA ASN A 642 -20.02 28.86 -0.27
C ASN A 642 -21.11 29.28 0.72
N VAL A 643 -22.03 28.34 1.02
CA VAL A 643 -23.13 28.54 1.99
C VAL A 643 -22.78 28.02 3.38
N LEU A 644 -21.77 27.14 3.48
CA LEU A 644 -21.23 26.62 4.73
C LEU A 644 -19.72 26.89 4.81
N SER A 645 -19.20 27.10 6.01
CA SER A 645 -17.75 27.17 6.25
C SER A 645 -17.09 25.80 6.38
N GLU A 646 -17.86 24.79 6.77
CA GLU A 646 -17.41 23.41 6.97
C GLU A 646 -18.53 22.41 6.62
N SER A 647 -18.18 21.15 6.47
CA SER A 647 -19.12 20.08 6.17
C SER A 647 -20.14 19.90 7.29
N ALA A 648 -21.43 19.85 6.93
CA ALA A 648 -22.49 19.62 7.91
C ALA A 648 -22.58 18.16 8.40
N ILE A 649 -21.87 17.25 7.74
CA ILE A 649 -21.77 15.84 8.11
C ILE A 649 -20.29 15.46 8.09
N VAL A 650 -19.79 14.95 9.22
CA VAL A 650 -18.36 14.68 9.43
C VAL A 650 -18.17 13.27 9.96
N VAL A 651 -17.21 12.52 9.41
CA VAL A 651 -16.86 11.19 9.90
C VAL A 651 -15.91 11.31 11.09
N HIS A 652 -16.27 10.66 12.18
CA HIS A 652 -15.44 10.54 13.37
C HIS A 652 -15.08 9.08 13.66
N ALA A 653 -13.83 8.84 14.03
CA ALA A 653 -13.39 7.58 14.63
C ALA A 653 -13.46 7.65 16.16
N GLY A 654 -13.13 6.55 16.84
CA GLY A 654 -13.15 6.45 18.30
C GLY A 654 -14.12 5.41 18.83
N ARG A 655 -14.31 5.40 20.15
CA ARG A 655 -15.08 4.38 20.84
C ARG A 655 -16.51 4.31 20.30
N ASP A 656 -16.98 3.09 20.03
CA ASP A 656 -18.31 2.78 19.50
C ASP A 656 -18.61 3.31 18.08
N ARG A 657 -17.58 3.78 17.35
CA ARG A 657 -17.71 4.34 15.98
C ARG A 657 -16.96 3.55 14.91
N GLU A 658 -16.06 2.65 15.31
CA GLU A 658 -15.24 1.84 14.41
C GLU A 658 -15.06 0.42 14.97
N ASP A 659 -14.70 -0.54 14.11
CA ASP A 659 -14.62 -1.96 14.50
C ASP A 659 -13.31 -2.37 15.21
N ARG A 660 -12.37 -1.43 15.41
CA ARG A 660 -11.02 -1.71 15.96
C ARG A 660 -10.89 -1.48 17.45
#